data_AF-A0A929SEQ5-F1
#
_entry.id   AF-A0A929SEQ5-F1
#
_cell.length_a   1.000
_cell.length_b   1.000
_cell.length_c   1.000
_cell.angle_alpha   90.00
_cell.angle_beta   90.00
_cell.angle_gamma   90.00
#
_symmetry.space_group_name_H-M   'P 1'
#
loop_
_entity.id
_entity.type
_entity.pdbx_description
1 polymer ?
#
loop_
_entity_poly.entity_id
_entity_poly.type
_entity_poly.pdbx_seq_one_letter_code
_entity_poly.pdbx_strand_id
1 'polypeptide(L)'
;MVLIFATKEEDVEGLRTGKEEVLCTVLDGANFQGTVEETLRRAEAKQGDIFLFLGRGKRVQEGSTEDGSPFFTGQKRAGDWFQLHAMEGLERSFYPEMLYQSGFPEGRAVFFEGTFPLSLIPGGRGEAVFLERLSAQLFPIANQFLATEDLFFLCKEEGHAESLQSFGKMESSESAEERVTLLPFLQFLLKLNKKRAREKEKEESFLSEVQELSEELHLSFSLEKKLEKLLRYADTLSLSWKAYFQALREAKNLPVHDKRSGQKVLADFSEWLLQEESEERTDRVEQREKSGAVLKRDENSPAEAEDKEEAFPFYPSFSHIYIEEALLRDRESLRVLERFPKAVCIPIRHYKDVFNRKKQNRSLQEKSRKLILARKEGQRIYKGAPVCQDFSEAHFYYSSLLMNCPFHCAYCYLRGMYPSANLVLFLNLNDYFTDCRALLSEKGSLYLCISYDTDLIAMEEVYPYVERFLSFLEEEKKLLIEVRTKAGGEGFFRRIETLSVPEDVKRRMIFAFTLSPPEIVEEAEQGSAGLMGRIVAVKRAIEEGFRVRLCFDPMIYHADWKNIYRRFLDLVFREIPSEKVYDISVGSFRISESYLKAMERACPDSPHTFFPYENTNGFYHYPKALLEEMEGFLLSRIEEQFPKERIFRWKDE
;
A
#
# COMPACT_ATOMS: atom_id res chain seq x y z
N MET A 1 18.86 -2.63 -18.74
CA MET A 1 17.90 -3.34 -17.87
C MET A 1 17.75 -4.74 -18.44
N VAL A 2 17.67 -5.75 -17.60
CA VAL A 2 18.13 -7.11 -17.88
C VAL A 2 17.00 -8.11 -17.62
N LEU A 3 16.67 -8.96 -18.58
CA LEU A 3 15.85 -10.14 -18.36
C LEU A 3 16.76 -11.37 -18.21
N ILE A 4 16.69 -12.04 -17.06
CA ILE A 4 17.56 -13.17 -16.72
C ILE A 4 16.73 -14.45 -16.66
N PHE A 5 17.14 -15.45 -17.43
CA PHE A 5 16.57 -16.80 -17.40
C PHE A 5 17.51 -17.75 -16.66
N ALA A 6 16.99 -18.49 -15.69
CA ALA A 6 17.71 -19.60 -15.06
C ALA A 6 16.97 -20.90 -15.36
N THR A 7 17.48 -21.71 -16.30
CA THR A 7 16.80 -22.93 -16.83
C THR A 7 17.71 -23.75 -17.76
N LYS A 8 17.26 -24.92 -18.23
CA LYS A 8 17.98 -25.77 -19.22
C LYS A 8 17.87 -25.19 -20.63
N GLU A 9 18.85 -25.48 -21.50
CA GLU A 9 18.97 -24.87 -22.84
C GLU A 9 17.78 -25.19 -23.74
N GLU A 10 17.30 -26.43 -23.64
CA GLU A 10 16.13 -26.98 -24.35
C GLU A 10 14.83 -26.21 -24.06
N ASP A 11 14.68 -25.63 -22.86
CA ASP A 11 13.48 -24.87 -22.46
C ASP A 11 13.47 -23.45 -23.08
N VAL A 12 14.58 -23.02 -23.69
CA VAL A 12 14.78 -21.67 -24.26
C VAL A 12 15.19 -21.67 -25.73
N GLU A 13 15.42 -22.85 -26.31
CA GLU A 13 15.85 -23.01 -27.70
C GLU A 13 14.74 -22.51 -28.65
N GLY A 14 14.95 -21.33 -29.25
CA GLY A 14 13.97 -20.64 -30.12
C GLY A 14 13.39 -19.33 -29.56
N LEU A 15 13.60 -19.03 -28.27
CA LEU A 15 13.19 -17.77 -27.63
C LEU A 15 14.15 -16.60 -27.90
N ARG A 16 15.08 -16.71 -28.87
CA ARG A 16 16.03 -15.64 -29.23
C ARG A 16 15.32 -14.48 -29.93
N THR A 17 14.73 -13.57 -29.15
CA THR A 17 14.20 -12.29 -29.63
C THR A 17 15.25 -11.20 -29.44
N GLY A 18 16.01 -10.90 -30.51
CA GLY A 18 16.92 -9.73 -30.57
C GLY A 18 18.15 -9.81 -29.66
N LYS A 19 19.24 -9.11 -30.04
CA LYS A 19 20.51 -9.12 -29.30
C LYS A 19 20.51 -8.29 -28.00
N GLU A 20 19.42 -7.61 -27.67
CA GLU A 20 19.45 -6.50 -26.69
C GLU A 20 18.56 -6.69 -25.45
N GLU A 21 17.61 -7.65 -25.41
CA GLU A 21 16.59 -7.70 -24.33
C GLU A 21 16.71 -8.91 -23.38
N VAL A 22 17.36 -10.01 -23.80
CA VAL A 22 17.56 -11.22 -23.00
C VAL A 22 19.05 -11.45 -22.82
N LEU A 23 19.55 -11.31 -21.59
CA LEU A 23 21.00 -11.18 -21.36
C LEU A 23 21.68 -12.45 -20.87
N CYS A 24 20.98 -13.41 -20.24
CA CYS A 24 21.62 -14.64 -19.81
C CYS A 24 20.65 -15.80 -19.57
N THR A 25 20.99 -16.97 -20.11
CA THR A 25 20.43 -18.26 -19.73
C THR A 25 21.47 -18.98 -18.88
N VAL A 26 21.16 -19.25 -17.61
CA VAL A 26 22.03 -20.04 -16.73
C VAL A 26 21.59 -21.50 -16.80
N LEU A 27 22.47 -22.37 -17.29
CA LEU A 27 22.23 -23.80 -17.48
C LEU A 27 22.54 -24.60 -16.21
N ASP A 28 21.74 -25.64 -15.99
CA ASP A 28 21.86 -26.55 -14.85
C ASP A 28 23.25 -27.23 -14.85
N GLY A 29 24.02 -27.01 -13.78
CA GLY A 29 25.41 -27.48 -13.64
C GLY A 29 25.78 -27.67 -12.18
N ALA A 30 26.94 -28.30 -11.90
CA ALA A 30 27.33 -28.70 -10.54
C ALA A 30 27.40 -27.54 -9.52
N ASN A 31 27.50 -26.28 -9.97
CA ASN A 31 27.43 -25.07 -9.13
C ASN A 31 26.42 -24.05 -9.68
N PHE A 32 25.18 -24.49 -9.91
CA PHE A 32 24.11 -23.64 -10.48
C PHE A 32 23.90 -22.33 -9.70
N GLN A 33 23.92 -22.38 -8.36
CA GLN A 33 23.77 -21.20 -7.50
C GLN A 33 24.86 -20.15 -7.75
N GLY A 34 26.13 -20.58 -7.75
CA GLY A 34 27.25 -19.67 -7.98
C GLY A 34 27.22 -19.07 -9.39
N THR A 35 26.75 -19.82 -10.39
CA THR A 35 26.59 -19.29 -11.75
C THR A 35 25.50 -18.23 -11.84
N VAL A 36 24.37 -18.41 -11.17
CA VAL A 36 23.29 -17.39 -11.11
C VAL A 36 23.80 -16.12 -10.40
N GLU A 37 24.48 -16.26 -9.27
CA GLU A 37 25.02 -15.13 -8.53
C GLU A 37 26.06 -14.34 -9.34
N GLU A 38 27.02 -15.03 -9.97
CA GLU A 38 28.04 -14.39 -10.80
C GLU A 38 27.41 -13.71 -12.02
N THR A 39 26.38 -14.30 -12.60
CA THR A 39 25.63 -13.71 -13.72
C THR A 39 24.93 -12.43 -13.29
N LEU A 40 24.24 -12.42 -12.15
CA LEU A 40 23.58 -11.23 -11.60
C LEU A 40 24.58 -10.10 -11.35
N ARG A 41 25.76 -10.42 -10.79
CA ARG A 41 26.83 -9.43 -10.57
C ARG A 41 27.40 -8.90 -11.88
N ARG A 42 27.75 -9.78 -12.83
CA ARG A 42 28.31 -9.39 -14.13
C ARG A 42 27.34 -8.56 -14.96
N ALA A 43 26.03 -8.82 -14.84
CA ALA A 43 24.99 -8.04 -15.49
C ALA A 43 24.69 -6.71 -14.78
N GLU A 44 25.36 -6.42 -13.64
CA GLU A 44 25.09 -5.27 -12.77
C GLU A 44 23.59 -5.17 -12.41
N ALA A 45 22.99 -6.32 -12.10
CA ALA A 45 21.56 -6.44 -11.86
C ALA A 45 21.13 -5.51 -10.72
N LYS A 46 20.11 -4.72 -10.98
CA LYS A 46 19.58 -3.67 -10.10
C LYS A 46 18.07 -3.70 -10.05
N GLN A 47 17.51 -2.96 -9.09
CA GLN A 47 16.07 -2.83 -8.92
C GLN A 47 15.40 -2.39 -10.24
N GLY A 48 14.35 -3.11 -10.63
CA GLY A 48 13.65 -2.93 -11.90
C GLY A 48 13.99 -3.98 -12.98
N ASP A 49 15.16 -4.63 -12.90
CA ASP A 49 15.48 -5.80 -13.74
C ASP A 49 14.61 -7.00 -13.37
N ILE A 50 14.32 -7.89 -14.32
CA ILE A 50 13.40 -9.03 -14.13
C ILE A 50 14.17 -10.35 -14.10
N PHE A 51 13.88 -11.19 -13.10
CA PHE A 51 14.39 -12.55 -12.99
C PHE A 51 13.27 -13.55 -13.18
N LEU A 52 13.45 -14.48 -14.14
CA LEU A 52 12.54 -15.58 -14.39
C LEU A 52 13.28 -16.92 -14.21
N PHE A 53 12.84 -17.70 -13.24
CA PHE A 53 13.25 -19.09 -13.09
C PHE A 53 12.22 -20.01 -13.74
N LEU A 54 12.70 -20.91 -14.61
CA LEU A 54 11.91 -21.98 -15.21
C LEU A 54 12.48 -23.32 -14.73
N GLY A 55 11.85 -23.88 -13.69
CA GLY A 55 12.25 -25.12 -13.04
C GLY A 55 11.38 -26.31 -13.45
N ARG A 56 11.82 -27.51 -13.04
CA ARG A 56 11.05 -28.76 -13.17
C ARG A 56 10.95 -29.40 -11.79
N GLY A 57 9.77 -29.91 -11.46
CA GLY A 57 9.50 -30.50 -10.15
C GLY A 57 8.59 -31.72 -10.25
N LYS A 58 8.82 -32.69 -9.36
CA LYS A 58 7.94 -33.86 -9.25
C LYS A 58 6.73 -33.49 -8.41
N ARG A 59 5.53 -33.60 -8.98
CA ARG A 59 4.29 -33.35 -8.24
C ARG A 59 4.07 -34.41 -7.16
N VAL A 60 3.70 -33.97 -5.97
CA VAL A 60 3.31 -34.86 -4.87
C VAL A 60 1.88 -35.33 -5.13
N GLN A 61 1.65 -36.65 -5.15
CA GLN A 61 0.31 -37.20 -5.24
C GLN A 61 -0.37 -37.11 -3.87
N GLU A 62 -1.53 -36.43 -3.81
CA GLU A 62 -2.39 -36.48 -2.63
C GLU A 62 -2.97 -37.89 -2.49
N GLY A 63 -2.79 -38.52 -1.32
CA GLY A 63 -3.50 -39.73 -0.97
C GLY A 63 -5.00 -39.42 -0.86
N SER A 64 -5.85 -40.26 -1.45
CA SER A 64 -7.31 -40.14 -1.34
C SER A 64 -7.73 -39.99 0.13
N THR A 65 -8.19 -38.82 0.53
CA THR A 65 -8.93 -38.66 1.78
C THR A 65 -10.29 -39.32 1.65
N GLU A 66 -10.79 -39.94 2.73
CA GLU A 66 -12.02 -40.76 2.74
C GLU A 66 -13.31 -39.98 2.43
N ASP A 67 -13.25 -38.65 2.29
CA ASP A 67 -14.36 -37.83 1.80
C ASP A 67 -14.32 -37.72 0.27
N GLY A 68 -14.87 -38.75 -0.38
CA GLY A 68 -14.90 -39.01 -1.83
C GLY A 68 -15.53 -37.92 -2.70
N SER A 69 -14.88 -36.77 -2.78
CA SER A 69 -15.19 -35.68 -3.69
C SER A 69 -13.99 -35.45 -4.62
N PRO A 70 -14.12 -35.73 -5.93
CA PRO A 70 -13.05 -35.52 -6.88
C PRO A 70 -12.92 -34.01 -7.12
N PHE A 71 -12.00 -33.35 -6.40
CA PHE A 71 -11.85 -31.88 -6.41
C PHE A 71 -10.96 -31.33 -7.54
N PHE A 72 -10.59 -32.14 -8.53
CA PHE A 72 -10.02 -31.67 -9.79
C PHE A 72 -11.03 -31.90 -10.93
N THR A 73 -11.53 -30.82 -11.52
CA THR A 73 -12.25 -30.85 -12.82
C THR A 73 -11.38 -30.36 -13.99
N GLY A 74 -10.07 -30.19 -13.79
CA GLY A 74 -9.10 -30.02 -14.87
C GLY A 74 -8.52 -31.37 -15.27
N GLN A 75 -8.65 -31.77 -16.54
CA GLN A 75 -8.05 -32.99 -17.07
C GLN A 75 -6.56 -33.06 -16.74
N LYS A 76 -6.11 -34.21 -16.23
CA LYS A 76 -4.69 -34.57 -16.15
C LYS A 76 -4.02 -34.34 -17.51
N ARG A 77 -3.14 -33.35 -17.60
CA ARG A 77 -2.09 -33.31 -18.62
C ARG A 77 -0.78 -33.09 -17.87
N ALA A 78 0.06 -34.13 -17.83
CA ALA A 78 1.45 -33.94 -17.45
C ALA A 78 2.06 -32.93 -18.44
N GLY A 79 2.89 -31.99 -17.95
CA GLY A 79 3.56 -30.98 -18.80
C GLY A 79 3.08 -29.53 -18.64
N ASP A 80 2.08 -29.26 -17.79
CA ASP A 80 1.65 -27.88 -17.52
C ASP A 80 2.68 -27.11 -16.65
N TRP A 81 2.79 -25.81 -16.92
CA TRP A 81 3.57 -24.85 -16.11
C TRP A 81 2.72 -24.31 -14.97
N PHE A 82 3.31 -24.20 -13.78
CA PHE A 82 2.69 -23.64 -12.58
C PHE A 82 3.49 -22.46 -12.08
N GLN A 83 2.81 -21.37 -11.70
CA GLN A 83 3.43 -20.27 -10.99
C GLN A 83 3.60 -20.63 -9.51
N LEU A 84 4.83 -20.52 -9.01
CA LEU A 84 5.11 -20.79 -7.61
C LEU A 84 4.77 -19.57 -6.75
N HIS A 85 3.88 -19.75 -5.78
CA HIS A 85 3.50 -18.71 -4.79
C HIS A 85 4.16 -18.91 -3.41
N ALA A 86 4.79 -20.07 -3.19
CA ALA A 86 5.47 -20.44 -1.96
C ALA A 86 6.60 -21.45 -2.26
N MET A 87 7.74 -21.28 -1.59
CA MET A 87 8.91 -22.14 -1.67
C MET A 87 9.36 -22.45 -0.25
N GLU A 88 9.17 -23.70 0.17
CA GLU A 88 9.26 -24.14 1.57
C GLU A 88 10.28 -25.28 1.71
N GLY A 89 10.81 -25.49 2.92
CA GLY A 89 11.66 -26.65 3.22
C GLY A 89 13.15 -26.39 3.34
N LEU A 90 13.60 -25.15 3.23
CA LEU A 90 14.92 -24.71 3.74
C LEU A 90 14.77 -24.16 5.17
N GLU A 91 15.86 -23.59 5.73
CA GLU A 91 15.81 -22.88 7.02
C GLU A 91 14.69 -21.80 7.06
N ARG A 92 14.37 -21.21 5.90
CA ARG A 92 13.33 -20.20 5.71
C ARG A 92 12.42 -20.55 4.54
N SER A 93 11.16 -20.13 4.64
CA SER A 93 10.20 -20.15 3.54
C SER A 93 10.24 -18.82 2.78
N PHE A 94 9.98 -18.88 1.48
CA PHE A 94 9.97 -17.72 0.60
C PHE A 94 8.66 -17.66 -0.18
N TYR A 95 8.20 -16.44 -0.42
CA TYR A 95 6.88 -16.18 -0.98
C TYR A 95 7.03 -15.11 -2.07
N PRO A 96 7.07 -15.48 -3.35
CA PRO A 96 7.04 -14.52 -4.46
C PRO A 96 5.86 -13.57 -4.35
N GLU A 97 5.99 -12.39 -4.94
CA GLU A 97 4.89 -11.44 -4.96
C GLU A 97 3.87 -11.84 -6.03
N MET A 98 2.63 -12.08 -5.63
CA MET A 98 1.55 -12.51 -6.51
C MET A 98 0.76 -11.31 -7.07
N LEU A 99 1.45 -10.39 -7.77
CA LEU A 99 0.83 -9.17 -8.32
C LEU A 99 0.08 -9.39 -9.62
N TYR A 100 0.71 -10.11 -10.56
CA TYR A 100 0.26 -10.20 -11.95
C TYR A 100 -0.36 -11.56 -12.23
N GLN A 101 -1.51 -11.57 -12.91
CA GLN A 101 -2.12 -12.77 -13.44
C GLN A 101 -1.23 -13.31 -14.56
N SER A 102 -0.64 -14.48 -14.33
CA SER A 102 0.25 -15.11 -15.31
C SER A 102 -0.49 -15.95 -16.35
N GLY A 103 -1.73 -16.37 -16.03
CA GLY A 103 -2.48 -17.34 -16.82
C GLY A 103 -2.11 -18.80 -16.52
N PHE A 104 -1.11 -19.04 -15.66
CA PHE A 104 -0.75 -20.37 -15.20
C PHE A 104 -1.52 -20.74 -13.92
N PRO A 105 -1.81 -22.04 -13.69
CA PRO A 105 -2.20 -22.51 -12.38
C PRO A 105 -1.12 -22.21 -11.34
N GLU A 106 -1.51 -22.13 -10.07
CA GLU A 106 -0.60 -21.84 -8.97
C GLU A 106 -0.21 -23.11 -8.21
N GLY A 107 0.98 -23.09 -7.61
CA GLY A 107 1.43 -24.17 -6.73
C GLY A 107 2.57 -23.76 -5.81
N ARG A 108 3.00 -24.68 -4.97
CA ARG A 108 4.14 -24.49 -4.07
C ARG A 108 5.26 -25.48 -4.35
N ALA A 109 6.48 -25.04 -4.13
CA ALA A 109 7.65 -25.90 -4.08
C ALA A 109 7.97 -26.25 -2.63
N VAL A 110 8.24 -27.53 -2.35
CA VAL A 110 8.62 -28.02 -1.03
C VAL A 110 9.87 -28.88 -1.13
N PHE A 111 10.76 -28.75 -0.16
CA PHE A 111 11.95 -29.58 -0.01
C PHE A 111 11.98 -30.26 1.36
N PHE A 112 12.25 -31.57 1.38
CA PHE A 112 12.41 -32.34 2.62
C PHE A 112 13.64 -33.24 2.51
N GLU A 113 14.48 -33.26 3.56
CA GLU A 113 15.50 -34.29 3.74
C GLU A 113 14.87 -35.50 4.45
N GLY A 114 14.33 -36.47 3.70
CA GLY A 114 13.79 -37.73 4.26
C GLY A 114 12.46 -38.22 3.64
N THR A 115 11.74 -39.11 4.34
CA THR A 115 10.38 -39.55 3.95
C THR A 115 9.39 -38.40 4.09
N PHE A 116 8.68 -38.10 3.00
CA PHE A 116 7.66 -37.06 2.94
C PHE A 116 6.56 -37.32 3.99
N PRO A 117 6.32 -36.42 4.96
CA PRO A 117 5.24 -36.59 5.90
C PRO A 117 3.90 -36.30 5.21
N LEU A 118 3.17 -37.36 4.85
CA LEU A 118 1.83 -37.32 4.24
C LEU A 118 0.79 -36.53 5.05
N SER A 119 1.06 -36.19 6.31
CA SER A 119 0.10 -35.63 7.27
C SER A 119 0.28 -34.14 7.60
N LEU A 120 1.29 -33.46 7.05
CA LEU A 120 1.77 -32.18 7.61
C LEU A 120 1.50 -30.93 6.77
N ILE A 121 0.95 -31.05 5.56
CA ILE A 121 0.57 -29.86 4.79
C ILE A 121 -0.93 -29.64 4.96
N PRO A 122 -1.37 -28.67 5.78
CA PRO A 122 -2.73 -28.16 5.70
C PRO A 122 -2.88 -27.48 4.34
N GLY A 123 -3.21 -28.28 3.32
CA GLY A 123 -3.35 -27.81 1.95
C GLY A 123 -4.40 -26.69 1.89
N GLY A 124 -4.05 -25.61 1.19
CA GLY A 124 -5.09 -24.80 0.58
C GLY A 124 -5.88 -25.74 -0.34
N ARG A 125 -7.21 -25.65 -0.31
CA ARG A 125 -8.10 -26.55 -1.08
C ARG A 125 -7.59 -26.72 -2.53
N GLY A 126 -7.13 -27.93 -2.91
CA GLY A 126 -6.78 -28.28 -4.29
C GLY A 126 -5.46 -27.71 -4.84
N GLU A 127 -4.52 -27.35 -3.97
CA GLU A 127 -3.22 -26.76 -4.34
C GLU A 127 -2.22 -27.77 -4.93
N ALA A 128 -1.47 -27.38 -5.97
CA ALA A 128 -0.40 -28.21 -6.52
C ALA A 128 0.90 -28.11 -5.70
N VAL A 129 1.44 -29.25 -5.25
CA VAL A 129 2.68 -29.32 -4.46
C VAL A 129 3.77 -30.02 -5.26
N PHE A 130 4.93 -29.38 -5.39
CA PHE A 130 6.08 -29.87 -6.15
C PHE A 130 7.28 -30.13 -5.25
N LEU A 131 7.93 -31.27 -5.43
CA LEU A 131 9.27 -31.53 -4.90
C LEU A 131 10.29 -30.86 -5.83
N GLU A 132 10.69 -29.65 -5.47
CA GLU A 132 11.60 -28.79 -6.23
C GLU A 132 12.41 -27.93 -5.24
N ARG A 133 13.74 -27.96 -5.33
CA ARG A 133 14.62 -27.31 -4.34
C ARG A 133 15.25 -26.02 -4.83
N LEU A 134 15.52 -25.89 -6.13
CA LEU A 134 16.29 -24.79 -6.70
C LEU A 134 15.57 -23.46 -6.53
N SER A 135 14.25 -23.42 -6.62
CA SER A 135 13.47 -22.19 -6.42
C SER A 135 13.76 -21.54 -5.06
N ALA A 136 13.71 -22.33 -3.98
CA ALA A 136 14.03 -21.89 -2.62
C ALA A 136 15.50 -21.47 -2.44
N GLN A 137 16.44 -22.05 -3.21
CA GLN A 137 17.85 -21.69 -3.18
C GLN A 137 18.17 -20.41 -3.95
N LEU A 138 17.50 -20.20 -5.09
CA LEU A 138 17.76 -19.05 -5.98
C LEU A 138 17.04 -17.79 -5.53
N PHE A 139 15.86 -17.91 -4.92
CA PHE A 139 15.12 -16.75 -4.41
C PHE A 139 15.97 -15.83 -3.53
N PRO A 140 16.65 -16.30 -2.46
CA PRO A 140 17.46 -15.42 -1.62
C PRO A 140 18.66 -14.83 -2.38
N ILE A 141 19.21 -15.52 -3.39
CA ILE A 141 20.30 -14.99 -4.23
C ILE A 141 19.76 -13.84 -5.08
N ALA A 142 18.66 -14.06 -5.82
CA ALA A 142 18.08 -13.04 -6.68
C ALA A 142 17.59 -11.81 -5.89
N ASN A 143 16.97 -12.02 -4.72
CA ASN A 143 16.48 -10.95 -3.84
C ASN A 143 17.62 -10.09 -3.22
N GLN A 144 18.88 -10.56 -3.23
CA GLN A 144 20.02 -9.71 -2.87
C GLN A 144 20.24 -8.57 -3.87
N PHE A 145 19.80 -8.73 -5.11
CA PHE A 145 19.92 -7.74 -6.19
C PHE A 145 18.58 -7.06 -6.49
N LEU A 146 17.53 -7.86 -6.70
CA LEU A 146 16.24 -7.43 -7.21
C LEU A 146 15.18 -7.27 -6.12
N ALA A 147 14.07 -6.62 -6.46
CA ALA A 147 12.90 -6.49 -5.60
C ALA A 147 11.97 -7.71 -5.73
N THR A 148 11.13 -7.97 -4.74
CA THR A 148 10.33 -9.21 -4.67
C THR A 148 9.32 -9.37 -5.81
N GLU A 149 8.81 -8.25 -6.33
CA GLU A 149 7.89 -8.18 -7.46
C GLU A 149 8.56 -8.37 -8.83
N ASP A 150 9.88 -8.46 -8.85
CA ASP A 150 10.69 -8.67 -10.05
C ASP A 150 11.11 -10.14 -10.22
N LEU A 151 10.73 -10.99 -9.26
CA LEU A 151 11.13 -12.38 -9.19
C LEU A 151 9.95 -13.29 -9.57
N PHE A 152 10.08 -13.98 -10.70
CA PHE A 152 9.09 -14.90 -11.23
C PHE A 152 9.63 -16.33 -11.21
N PHE A 153 8.82 -17.26 -10.70
CA PHE A 153 9.18 -18.67 -10.60
C PHE A 153 8.07 -19.50 -11.23
N LEU A 154 8.39 -20.20 -12.32
CA LEU A 154 7.52 -21.21 -12.91
C LEU A 154 8.13 -22.60 -12.71
N CYS A 155 7.28 -23.57 -12.42
CA CYS A 155 7.63 -24.97 -12.24
C CYS A 155 6.82 -25.83 -13.20
N LYS A 156 7.49 -26.64 -14.01
CA LYS A 156 6.86 -27.64 -14.87
C LYS A 156 6.73 -28.97 -14.15
N GLU A 157 5.58 -29.62 -14.28
CA GLU A 157 5.37 -30.97 -13.76
C GLU A 157 6.19 -32.00 -14.56
N GLU A 158 7.07 -32.75 -13.87
CA GLU A 158 7.79 -33.88 -14.50
C GLU A 158 6.85 -35.08 -14.70
N GLY A 159 6.83 -35.64 -15.92
CA GLY A 159 6.05 -36.82 -16.26
C GLY A 159 6.48 -38.07 -15.47
N HIS A 160 5.52 -38.92 -15.11
CA HIS A 160 5.81 -40.24 -14.53
C HIS A 160 6.56 -41.09 -15.54
N ALA A 161 7.80 -41.48 -15.21
CA ALA A 161 8.55 -42.49 -15.95
C ALA A 161 7.90 -43.88 -15.75
N GLU A 162 6.80 -44.16 -16.42
CA GLU A 162 6.30 -45.52 -16.61
C GLU A 162 6.84 -46.08 -17.93
N SER A 163 7.80 -47.00 -17.80
CA SER A 163 8.35 -47.87 -18.86
C SER A 163 8.97 -47.20 -20.09
N LEU A 164 10.31 -47.14 -20.09
CA LEU A 164 11.15 -46.98 -21.27
C LEU A 164 10.88 -48.09 -22.30
N GLN A 165 9.90 -47.89 -23.18
CA GLN A 165 9.79 -48.62 -24.46
C GLN A 165 8.80 -47.93 -25.42
N SER A 166 9.05 -46.65 -25.77
CA SER A 166 8.63 -46.01 -27.04
C SER A 166 8.97 -44.51 -27.14
N PHE A 167 10.11 -44.05 -26.61
CA PHE A 167 10.52 -42.65 -26.74
C PHE A 167 11.38 -42.41 -27.99
N GLY A 168 10.75 -42.25 -29.14
CA GLY A 168 11.45 -41.88 -30.39
C GLY A 168 10.74 -40.88 -31.29
N LYS A 169 9.51 -40.44 -30.97
CA LYS A 169 8.74 -39.52 -31.83
C LYS A 169 7.96 -38.42 -31.10
N MET A 170 8.01 -38.36 -29.75
CA MET A 170 7.12 -37.48 -28.97
C MET A 170 7.75 -36.14 -28.54
N GLU A 171 9.09 -36.06 -28.41
CA GLU A 171 9.81 -34.85 -27.98
C GLU A 171 9.66 -33.63 -28.91
N SER A 172 9.45 -33.86 -30.21
CA SER A 172 9.31 -32.77 -31.19
C SER A 172 7.97 -32.02 -31.13
N SER A 173 6.92 -32.65 -30.60
CA SER A 173 5.56 -32.08 -30.53
C SER A 173 5.33 -31.36 -29.20
N GLU A 174 5.80 -31.94 -28.08
CA GLU A 174 5.67 -31.35 -26.74
C GLU A 174 6.40 -30.00 -26.64
N SER A 175 7.63 -29.91 -27.15
CA SER A 175 8.39 -28.66 -27.15
C SER A 175 7.74 -27.52 -27.96
N ALA A 176 6.90 -27.83 -28.96
CA ALA A 176 6.19 -26.81 -29.75
C ALA A 176 4.97 -26.25 -29.00
N GLU A 177 4.15 -27.10 -28.39
CA GLU A 177 2.98 -26.68 -27.60
C GLU A 177 3.40 -25.94 -26.32
N GLU A 178 4.49 -26.35 -25.68
CA GLU A 178 5.07 -25.68 -24.51
C GLU A 178 5.51 -24.24 -24.80
N ARG A 179 6.11 -24.01 -25.97
CA ARG A 179 6.51 -22.67 -26.41
C ARG A 179 5.28 -21.78 -26.63
N VAL A 180 4.17 -22.35 -27.08
CA VAL A 180 2.91 -21.61 -27.28
C VAL A 180 2.32 -21.16 -25.94
N THR A 181 2.45 -21.93 -24.86
CA THR A 181 1.90 -21.58 -23.53
C THR A 181 2.75 -20.54 -22.79
N LEU A 182 4.08 -20.56 -22.90
CA LEU A 182 4.97 -19.58 -22.27
C LEU A 182 5.02 -18.22 -22.98
N LEU A 183 4.86 -18.20 -24.31
CA LEU A 183 5.07 -17.01 -25.13
C LEU A 183 4.27 -15.77 -24.68
N PRO A 184 2.97 -15.85 -24.33
CA PRO A 184 2.22 -14.68 -23.86
C PRO A 184 2.78 -14.08 -22.58
N PHE A 185 3.21 -14.92 -21.63
CA PHE A 185 3.79 -14.49 -20.36
C PHE A 185 5.16 -13.82 -20.58
N LEU A 186 6.00 -14.38 -21.45
CA LEU A 186 7.28 -13.77 -21.80
C LEU A 186 7.10 -12.42 -22.51
N GLN A 187 6.14 -12.31 -23.42
CA GLN A 187 5.79 -11.03 -24.05
C GLN A 187 5.33 -10.01 -23.00
N PHE A 188 4.55 -10.42 -22.01
CA PHE A 188 4.17 -9.58 -20.88
C PHE A 188 5.40 -9.10 -20.10
N LEU A 189 6.33 -9.99 -19.74
CA LEU A 189 7.54 -9.61 -19.01
C LEU A 189 8.43 -8.64 -19.82
N LEU A 190 8.56 -8.85 -21.14
CA LEU A 190 9.30 -7.93 -22.02
C LEU A 190 8.66 -6.55 -22.09
N LYS A 191 7.32 -6.47 -22.13
CA LYS A 191 6.60 -5.18 -22.06
C LYS A 191 6.82 -4.49 -20.72
N LEU A 192 6.68 -5.23 -19.62
CA LEU A 192 6.95 -4.73 -18.26
C LEU A 192 8.38 -4.20 -18.15
N ASN A 193 9.34 -4.93 -18.71
CA ASN A 193 10.72 -4.51 -18.81
C ASN A 193 10.78 -3.16 -19.55
N LYS A 194 10.36 -3.08 -20.82
CA LYS A 194 10.42 -1.83 -21.60
C LYS A 194 9.85 -0.60 -20.89
N LYS A 195 8.71 -0.74 -20.21
CA LYS A 195 8.12 0.35 -19.42
C LYS A 195 9.07 0.86 -18.33
N ARG A 196 9.65 -0.04 -17.54
CA ARG A 196 10.58 0.33 -16.45
C ARG A 196 11.86 0.98 -16.95
N ALA A 197 12.38 0.55 -18.11
CA ALA A 197 13.54 1.19 -18.73
C ALA A 197 13.23 2.65 -19.06
N ARG A 198 12.05 2.94 -19.64
CA ARG A 198 11.61 4.31 -19.95
C ARG A 198 11.44 5.15 -18.69
N GLU A 199 10.82 4.60 -17.64
CA GLU A 199 10.65 5.30 -16.35
C GLU A 199 12.00 5.67 -15.73
N LYS A 200 12.98 4.76 -15.80
CA LYS A 200 14.33 4.99 -15.32
C LYS A 200 15.09 6.06 -16.12
N GLU A 201 14.97 6.04 -17.45
CA GLU A 201 15.57 7.06 -18.32
C GLU A 201 14.99 8.45 -18.05
N LYS A 202 13.67 8.54 -17.82
CA LYS A 202 13.00 9.79 -17.43
C LYS A 202 13.52 10.32 -16.09
N GLU A 203 13.67 9.45 -15.10
CA GLU A 203 14.21 9.82 -13.79
C GLU A 203 15.69 10.27 -13.88
N GLU A 204 16.52 9.59 -14.68
CA GLU A 204 17.91 9.99 -14.92
C GLU A 204 18.00 11.35 -15.62
N SER A 205 17.15 11.59 -16.62
CA SER A 205 17.04 12.90 -17.29
C SER A 205 16.62 14.00 -16.31
N PHE A 206 15.60 13.74 -15.48
CA PHE A 206 15.14 14.69 -14.48
C PHE A 206 16.24 15.06 -13.48
N LEU A 207 16.97 14.07 -12.96
CA LEU A 207 18.08 14.32 -12.03
C LEU A 207 19.24 15.08 -12.68
N SER A 208 19.49 14.87 -13.98
CA SER A 208 20.47 15.67 -14.74
C SER A 208 20.04 17.15 -14.81
N GLU A 209 18.77 17.43 -15.10
CA GLU A 209 18.25 18.80 -15.14
C GLU A 209 18.29 19.48 -13.76
N VAL A 210 18.02 18.74 -12.69
CA VAL A 210 18.17 19.21 -11.30
C VAL A 210 19.61 19.63 -11.03
N GLN A 211 20.59 18.81 -11.46
CA GLN A 211 22.01 19.10 -11.27
C GLN A 211 22.43 20.36 -12.03
N GLU A 212 22.04 20.49 -13.30
CA GLU A 212 22.33 21.69 -14.10
C GLU A 212 21.77 22.97 -13.47
N LEU A 213 20.52 22.94 -13.00
CA LEU A 213 19.92 24.07 -12.29
C LEU A 213 20.60 24.35 -10.94
N SER A 214 21.00 23.30 -10.21
CA SER A 214 21.75 23.42 -8.95
C SER A 214 23.07 24.18 -9.17
N GLU A 215 23.77 23.90 -10.27
CA GLU A 215 24.98 24.59 -10.69
C GLU A 215 24.71 26.05 -11.07
N GLU A 216 23.68 26.34 -11.88
CA GLU A 216 23.27 27.73 -12.22
C GLU A 216 22.90 28.58 -10.99
N LEU A 217 22.40 27.93 -9.94
CA LEU A 217 21.96 28.54 -8.68
C LEU A 217 23.05 28.54 -7.60
N HIS A 218 24.24 27.96 -7.84
CA HIS A 218 25.30 27.80 -6.84
C HIS A 218 24.82 27.14 -5.52
N LEU A 219 23.95 26.12 -5.60
CA LEU A 219 23.38 25.48 -4.42
C LEU A 219 24.38 24.55 -3.71
N SER A 220 24.20 24.38 -2.40
CA SER A 220 24.84 23.27 -1.66
C SER A 220 24.05 21.98 -1.88
N PHE A 221 24.67 20.82 -1.62
CA PHE A 221 24.00 19.52 -1.70
C PHE A 221 22.65 19.45 -0.95
N SER A 222 22.54 20.07 0.22
CA SER A 222 21.29 20.15 0.98
C SER A 222 20.20 20.99 0.29
N LEU A 223 20.59 22.05 -0.41
CA LEU A 223 19.67 22.94 -1.14
C LEU A 223 19.31 22.36 -2.51
N GLU A 224 20.21 21.61 -3.14
CA GLU A 224 19.90 20.82 -4.34
C GLU A 224 18.80 19.80 -4.06
N LYS A 225 18.88 19.08 -2.92
CA LYS A 225 17.81 18.17 -2.50
C LYS A 225 16.50 18.89 -2.22
N LYS A 226 16.54 20.16 -1.78
CA LYS A 226 15.34 21.00 -1.64
C LYS A 226 14.81 21.42 -3.01
N LEU A 227 15.66 21.81 -3.95
CA LEU A 227 15.29 22.12 -5.33
C LEU A 227 14.61 20.91 -5.99
N GLU A 228 15.21 19.73 -5.90
CA GLU A 228 14.64 18.48 -6.41
C GLU A 228 13.19 18.30 -5.95
N LYS A 229 12.92 18.46 -4.66
CA LYS A 229 11.56 18.34 -4.09
C LYS A 229 10.61 19.40 -4.64
N LEU A 230 11.06 20.65 -4.75
CA LEU A 230 10.23 21.75 -5.29
C LEU A 230 9.90 21.53 -6.76
N LEU A 231 10.84 21.03 -7.57
CA LEU A 231 10.59 20.70 -8.98
C LEU A 231 9.61 19.53 -9.10
N ARG A 232 9.77 18.46 -8.31
CA ARG A 232 8.78 17.37 -8.27
C ARG A 232 7.41 17.86 -7.85
N TYR A 233 7.32 18.73 -6.85
CA TYR A 233 6.05 19.34 -6.45
C TYR A 233 5.44 20.17 -7.60
N ALA A 234 6.24 20.96 -8.31
CA ALA A 234 5.79 21.69 -9.49
C ALA A 234 5.22 20.76 -10.57
N ASP A 235 5.87 19.61 -10.82
CA ASP A 235 5.39 18.60 -11.76
C ASP A 235 4.05 17.99 -11.30
N THR A 236 3.87 17.72 -9.99
CA THR A 236 2.58 17.25 -9.45
C THR A 236 1.45 18.28 -9.60
N LEU A 237 1.78 19.58 -9.62
CA LEU A 237 0.84 20.67 -9.87
C LEU A 237 0.65 20.97 -11.36
N SER A 238 1.31 20.23 -12.27
CA SER A 238 1.34 20.52 -13.71
C SER A 238 1.83 21.94 -14.03
N LEU A 239 2.69 22.51 -13.18
CA LEU A 239 3.29 23.82 -13.36
C LEU A 239 4.61 23.68 -14.12
N SER A 240 4.78 24.45 -15.19
CA SER A 240 6.04 24.45 -15.96
C SER A 240 7.13 25.22 -15.21
N TRP A 241 7.84 24.53 -14.32
CA TRP A 241 9.04 25.08 -13.68
C TRP A 241 10.10 25.44 -14.74
N LYS A 242 10.17 24.71 -15.85
CA LYS A 242 11.04 25.04 -16.99
C LYS A 242 10.78 26.45 -17.52
N ALA A 243 9.51 26.84 -17.69
CA ALA A 243 9.14 28.19 -18.10
C ALA A 243 9.51 29.25 -17.05
N TYR A 244 9.35 28.93 -15.76
CA TYR A 244 9.77 29.81 -14.66
C TYR A 244 11.28 30.12 -14.72
N PHE A 245 12.12 29.09 -14.79
CA PHE A 245 13.58 29.27 -14.85
C PHE A 245 14.03 29.88 -16.19
N GLN A 246 13.34 29.60 -17.29
CA GLN A 246 13.60 30.23 -18.58
C GLN A 246 13.37 31.76 -18.54
N ALA A 247 12.27 32.21 -17.91
CA ALA A 247 12.00 33.63 -17.72
C ALA A 247 13.09 34.33 -16.89
N LEU A 248 13.65 33.64 -15.88
CA LEU A 248 14.78 34.14 -15.10
C LEU A 248 16.07 34.26 -15.94
N ARG A 249 16.33 33.30 -16.84
CA ARG A 249 17.46 33.38 -17.79
C ARG A 249 17.32 34.56 -18.75
N GLU A 250 16.12 34.79 -19.29
CA GLU A 250 15.82 35.92 -20.18
C GLU A 250 15.97 37.27 -19.48
N ALA A 251 15.57 37.35 -18.20
CA ALA A 251 15.77 38.50 -17.35
C ALA A 251 17.23 38.70 -16.88
N LYS A 252 18.16 37.81 -17.27
CA LYS A 252 19.57 37.77 -16.83
C LYS A 252 19.74 37.62 -15.31
N ASN A 253 18.78 36.96 -14.66
CA ASN A 253 18.84 36.60 -13.24
C ASN A 253 19.44 35.21 -13.01
N LEU A 254 19.72 34.45 -14.08
CA LEU A 254 20.47 33.18 -14.06
C LEU A 254 21.59 33.19 -15.13
N PRO A 255 22.75 32.57 -14.85
CA PRO A 255 23.15 31.97 -13.57
C PRO A 255 23.39 33.05 -12.49
N VAL A 256 23.22 32.69 -11.22
CA VAL A 256 23.47 33.62 -10.09
C VAL A 256 24.96 33.72 -9.76
N HIS A 257 25.36 34.80 -9.09
CA HIS A 257 26.78 35.02 -8.77
C HIS A 257 27.27 34.28 -7.52
N ASP A 258 26.38 33.96 -6.58
CA ASP A 258 26.76 33.43 -5.27
C ASP A 258 25.62 32.64 -4.60
N LYS A 259 25.97 31.89 -3.55
CA LYS A 259 25.04 30.99 -2.84
C LYS A 259 23.84 31.71 -2.21
N ARG A 260 24.01 32.96 -1.76
CA ARG A 260 22.93 33.74 -1.14
C ARG A 260 21.89 34.14 -2.18
N SER A 261 22.35 34.54 -3.37
CA SER A 261 21.49 34.82 -4.51
C SER A 261 20.70 33.57 -4.94
N GLY A 262 21.35 32.40 -4.98
CA GLY A 262 20.69 31.12 -5.25
C GLY A 262 19.64 30.72 -4.22
N GLN A 263 19.95 30.88 -2.92
CA GLN A 263 18.99 30.65 -1.84
C GLN A 263 17.76 31.55 -1.95
N LYS A 264 17.94 32.80 -2.38
CA LYS A 264 16.84 33.73 -2.61
C LYS A 264 15.94 33.23 -3.75
N VAL A 265 16.50 32.89 -4.91
CA VAL A 265 15.72 32.35 -6.04
C VAL A 265 14.94 31.09 -5.64
N LEU A 266 15.54 30.22 -4.81
CA LEU A 266 14.87 29.02 -4.30
C LEU A 266 13.70 29.35 -3.35
N ALA A 267 13.84 30.39 -2.53
CA ALA A 267 12.75 30.89 -1.68
C ALA A 267 11.63 31.50 -2.51
N ASP A 268 11.97 32.38 -3.46
CA ASP A 268 11.01 33.01 -4.39
C ASP A 268 10.25 31.94 -5.21
N PHE A 269 10.93 30.87 -5.65
CA PHE A 269 10.30 29.74 -6.33
C PHE A 269 9.34 28.95 -5.42
N SER A 270 9.72 28.73 -4.16
CA SER A 270 8.84 28.09 -3.18
C SER A 270 7.59 28.93 -2.91
N GLU A 271 7.71 30.25 -2.85
CA GLU A 271 6.56 31.16 -2.70
C GLU A 271 5.67 31.11 -3.94
N TRP A 272 6.25 31.13 -5.16
CA TRP A 272 5.51 31.02 -6.42
C TRP A 272 4.66 29.73 -6.52
N LEU A 273 5.15 28.62 -5.96
CA LEU A 273 4.43 27.35 -5.89
C LEU A 273 3.25 27.35 -4.92
N LEU A 274 3.25 28.24 -3.92
CA LEU A 274 2.24 28.32 -2.85
C LEU A 274 1.28 29.51 -3.00
N GLN A 275 1.42 30.30 -4.07
CA GLN A 275 0.50 31.40 -4.36
C GLN A 275 -0.91 30.86 -4.62
N GLU A 276 -1.90 31.48 -3.97
CA GLU A 276 -3.33 31.22 -4.22
C GLU A 276 -3.64 31.36 -5.72
N GLU A 277 -4.59 30.58 -6.22
CA GLU A 277 -5.04 30.72 -7.61
C GLU A 277 -5.63 32.12 -7.83
N SER A 278 -4.98 32.92 -8.68
CA SER A 278 -5.61 34.11 -9.25
C SER A 278 -6.65 33.70 -10.29
N GLU A 279 -7.66 34.54 -10.53
CA GLU A 279 -8.68 34.33 -11.58
C GLU A 279 -8.05 34.02 -12.97
N GLU A 280 -6.84 34.54 -13.25
CA GLU A 280 -6.06 34.23 -14.47
C GLU A 280 -5.49 32.80 -14.53
N ARG A 281 -5.23 32.14 -13.39
CA ARG A 281 -4.88 30.71 -13.30
C ARG A 281 -6.12 29.84 -13.43
N THR A 282 -7.24 30.25 -12.83
CA THR A 282 -8.53 29.55 -12.86
C THR A 282 -9.11 29.50 -14.28
N ASP A 283 -9.00 30.58 -15.06
CA ASP A 283 -9.45 30.62 -16.46
C ASP A 283 -8.72 29.59 -17.36
N ARG A 284 -7.47 29.24 -17.06
CA ARG A 284 -6.70 28.21 -17.79
C ARG A 284 -7.10 26.79 -17.40
N VAL A 285 -7.55 26.60 -16.17
CA VAL A 285 -8.06 25.32 -15.66
C VAL A 285 -9.51 25.11 -16.10
N GLU A 286 -10.38 26.11 -16.01
CA GLU A 286 -11.78 26.06 -16.46
C GLU A 286 -11.93 25.90 -17.99
N GLN A 287 -11.07 26.52 -18.79
CA GLN A 287 -11.06 26.27 -20.25
C GLN A 287 -10.61 24.83 -20.57
N ARG A 288 -9.79 24.20 -19.73
CA ARG A 288 -9.39 22.79 -19.86
C ARG A 288 -10.49 21.84 -19.39
N GLU A 289 -11.23 22.15 -18.34
CA GLU A 289 -12.36 21.32 -17.87
C GLU A 289 -13.55 21.32 -18.87
N LYS A 290 -13.86 22.47 -19.48
CA LYS A 290 -14.90 22.58 -20.53
C LYS A 290 -14.55 21.79 -21.82
N SER A 291 -13.31 21.35 -21.98
CA SER A 291 -12.86 20.49 -23.08
C SER A 291 -13.03 18.98 -22.81
N GLY A 292 -13.53 18.59 -21.64
CA GLY A 292 -13.82 17.19 -21.30
C GLY A 292 -12.59 16.38 -20.87
N ALA A 293 -11.59 17.03 -20.27
CA ALA A 293 -10.39 16.40 -19.74
C ALA A 293 -10.54 16.05 -18.24
N VAL A 294 -11.35 15.03 -17.93
CA VAL A 294 -11.00 14.18 -16.78
C VAL A 294 -9.78 13.39 -17.24
N LEU A 295 -8.60 13.68 -16.67
CA LEU A 295 -7.32 13.06 -17.04
C LEU A 295 -7.10 12.95 -18.56
N LYS A 296 -6.89 14.09 -19.23
CA LYS A 296 -6.19 14.10 -20.52
C LYS A 296 -5.12 15.18 -20.53
N ARG A 297 -3.88 14.73 -20.75
CA ARG A 297 -2.67 15.54 -20.95
C ARG A 297 -2.85 16.46 -22.17
N ASP A 298 -2.23 17.62 -22.12
CA ASP A 298 -2.21 18.67 -23.15
C ASP A 298 -1.74 18.17 -24.53
N GLU A 299 -2.56 18.35 -25.59
CA GLU A 299 -2.29 17.89 -26.97
C GLU A 299 -1.47 18.85 -27.86
N ASN A 300 -0.81 19.89 -27.33
CA ASN A 300 -0.02 20.82 -28.15
C ASN A 300 1.47 20.95 -27.79
N SER A 301 2.02 19.94 -27.14
CA SER A 301 3.48 19.70 -27.11
C SER A 301 3.85 18.73 -28.23
N PRO A 302 5.08 18.77 -28.81
CA PRO A 302 5.40 18.01 -30.00
C PRO A 302 5.39 16.50 -29.70
N ALA A 303 4.32 15.81 -30.11
CA ALA A 303 4.17 14.37 -30.30
C ALA A 303 5.06 13.46 -29.43
N GLU A 304 4.86 13.45 -28.12
CA GLU A 304 5.15 12.27 -27.29
C GLU A 304 3.88 11.42 -27.26
N ALA A 305 3.91 10.26 -27.91
CA ALA A 305 2.79 9.33 -27.95
C ALA A 305 2.28 9.06 -26.52
N GLU A 306 0.98 9.32 -26.33
CA GLU A 306 0.25 8.98 -25.11
C GLU A 306 0.45 7.48 -24.79
N ASP A 307 1.35 7.15 -23.85
CA ASP A 307 1.27 5.91 -23.08
C ASP A 307 -0.01 6.04 -22.22
N LYS A 308 -1.18 5.75 -22.82
CA LYS A 308 -2.34 5.29 -22.03
C LYS A 308 -1.80 4.18 -21.15
N GLU A 309 -1.92 4.33 -19.83
CA GLU A 309 -1.37 3.39 -18.84
C GLU A 309 -1.66 1.96 -19.32
N GLU A 310 -0.66 1.27 -19.89
CA GLU A 310 -0.88 -0.07 -20.42
C GLU A 310 -1.30 -0.92 -19.23
N ALA A 311 -2.58 -1.32 -19.21
CA ALA A 311 -3.17 -2.01 -18.09
C ALA A 311 -2.54 -3.40 -18.00
N PHE A 312 -1.56 -3.55 -17.10
CA PHE A 312 -1.03 -4.88 -16.78
C PHE A 312 -2.09 -5.68 -16.02
N PRO A 313 -2.13 -7.01 -16.22
CA PRO A 313 -3.17 -7.84 -15.66
C PRO A 313 -2.89 -8.10 -14.17
N PHE A 314 -3.26 -7.18 -13.28
CA PHE A 314 -3.12 -7.40 -11.83
C PHE A 314 -4.16 -8.40 -11.31
N TYR A 315 -3.79 -9.20 -10.31
CA TYR A 315 -4.77 -9.94 -9.54
C TYR A 315 -5.68 -8.97 -8.76
N PRO A 316 -6.97 -9.30 -8.57
CA PRO A 316 -7.84 -8.52 -7.71
C PRO A 316 -7.29 -8.46 -6.27
N SER A 317 -7.59 -7.38 -5.56
CA SER A 317 -7.32 -7.28 -4.12
C SER A 317 -7.99 -8.42 -3.36
N PHE A 318 -7.27 -8.96 -2.37
CA PHE A 318 -7.65 -10.11 -1.54
C PHE A 318 -7.92 -11.41 -2.30
N SER A 319 -7.45 -11.52 -3.55
CA SER A 319 -7.39 -12.79 -4.28
C SER A 319 -6.53 -13.85 -3.60
N HIS A 320 -5.56 -13.42 -2.79
CA HIS A 320 -4.70 -14.31 -2.01
C HIS A 320 -4.73 -13.87 -0.55
N ILE A 321 -4.84 -14.84 0.35
CA ILE A 321 -4.87 -14.65 1.80
C ILE A 321 -3.76 -15.49 2.41
N TYR A 322 -2.79 -14.81 3.02
CA TYR A 322 -1.77 -15.47 3.81
C TYR A 322 -2.29 -15.75 5.21
N ILE A 323 -2.03 -16.94 5.77
CA ILE A 323 -2.60 -17.36 7.05
C ILE A 323 -1.51 -17.99 7.88
N GLU A 324 -1.28 -17.50 9.10
CA GLU A 324 -0.37 -18.18 10.02
C GLU A 324 -0.80 -19.62 10.25
N GLU A 325 0.13 -20.57 10.22
CA GLU A 325 -0.15 -22.01 10.33
C GLU A 325 -1.04 -22.36 11.54
N ALA A 326 -0.80 -21.69 12.67
CA ALA A 326 -1.57 -21.84 13.90
C ALA A 326 -3.06 -21.44 13.77
N LEU A 327 -3.39 -20.65 12.74
CA LEU A 327 -4.73 -20.15 12.47
C LEU A 327 -5.46 -20.93 11.37
N LEU A 328 -4.87 -21.91 10.69
CA LEU A 328 -5.52 -22.57 9.55
C LEU A 328 -6.83 -23.29 9.89
N ARG A 329 -7.01 -23.69 11.15
CA ARG A 329 -8.25 -24.32 11.66
C ARG A 329 -8.92 -23.50 12.77
N ASP A 330 -8.46 -22.27 12.98
CA ASP A 330 -9.04 -21.38 13.97
C ASP A 330 -10.46 -20.95 13.55
N ARG A 331 -11.36 -20.78 14.53
CA ARG A 331 -12.75 -20.44 14.24
C ARG A 331 -12.87 -19.05 13.60
N GLU A 332 -12.06 -18.10 14.05
CA GLU A 332 -12.11 -16.73 13.56
C GLU A 332 -11.52 -16.61 12.17
N SER A 333 -10.42 -17.31 11.89
CA SER A 333 -9.86 -17.35 10.54
C SER A 333 -10.84 -17.96 9.54
N LEU A 334 -11.49 -19.08 9.87
CA LEU A 334 -12.46 -19.73 8.99
C LEU A 334 -13.64 -18.80 8.65
N ARG A 335 -14.14 -18.03 9.63
CA ARG A 335 -15.17 -17.01 9.40
C ARG A 335 -14.72 -15.91 8.46
N VAL A 336 -13.47 -15.47 8.55
CA VAL A 336 -12.90 -14.50 7.60
C VAL A 336 -12.85 -15.12 6.20
N LEU A 337 -12.42 -16.36 6.06
CA LEU A 337 -12.32 -17.05 4.77
C LEU A 337 -13.67 -17.29 4.09
N GLU A 338 -14.76 -17.45 4.84
CA GLU A 338 -16.13 -17.52 4.29
C GLU A 338 -16.49 -16.27 3.47
N ARG A 339 -15.90 -15.11 3.79
CA ARG A 339 -16.09 -13.86 3.04
C ARG A 339 -15.28 -13.81 1.73
N PHE A 340 -14.31 -14.70 1.57
CA PHE A 340 -13.42 -14.77 0.40
C PHE A 340 -13.38 -16.17 -0.22
N PRO A 341 -14.53 -16.71 -0.70
CA PRO A 341 -14.63 -18.10 -1.15
C PRO A 341 -13.78 -18.45 -2.36
N LYS A 342 -13.29 -17.44 -3.10
CA LYS A 342 -12.43 -17.59 -4.28
C LYS A 342 -10.94 -17.33 -4.00
N ALA A 343 -10.59 -16.94 -2.77
CA ALA A 343 -9.22 -16.57 -2.47
C ALA A 343 -8.33 -17.81 -2.32
N VAL A 344 -7.11 -17.71 -2.86
CA VAL A 344 -6.06 -18.70 -2.63
C VAL A 344 -5.50 -18.51 -1.22
N CYS A 345 -5.60 -19.54 -0.39
CA CYS A 345 -5.10 -19.53 0.98
C CYS A 345 -3.65 -20.02 1.01
N ILE A 346 -2.72 -19.20 1.52
CA ILE A 346 -1.30 -19.51 1.58
C ILE A 346 -0.87 -19.57 3.06
N PRO A 347 -0.61 -20.77 3.61
CA PRO A 347 0.03 -20.96 4.91
C PRO A 347 1.37 -20.21 5.01
N ILE A 348 1.57 -19.53 6.13
CA ILE A 348 2.83 -18.87 6.49
C ILE A 348 3.19 -19.18 7.93
N ARG A 349 4.48 -19.09 8.27
CA ARG A 349 4.90 -19.29 9.67
C ARG A 349 4.55 -18.09 10.53
N HIS A 350 4.86 -16.90 10.04
CA HIS A 350 4.62 -15.65 10.76
C HIS A 350 4.34 -14.51 9.78
N TYR A 351 3.42 -13.59 10.10
CA TYR A 351 3.00 -12.49 9.20
C TYR A 351 4.16 -11.64 8.66
N LYS A 352 5.23 -11.49 9.46
CA LYS A 352 6.45 -10.75 9.08
C LYS A 352 7.20 -11.37 7.90
N ASP A 353 7.02 -12.65 7.61
CA ASP A 353 7.62 -13.33 6.44
C ASP A 353 7.05 -12.77 5.13
N VAL A 354 5.87 -12.15 5.20
CA VAL A 354 5.18 -11.48 4.10
C VAL A 354 5.27 -9.96 4.25
N PHE A 355 4.80 -9.45 5.37
CA PHE A 355 4.59 -8.02 5.58
C PHE A 355 5.90 -7.22 5.70
N ASN A 356 6.95 -7.80 6.26
CA ASN A 356 8.23 -7.12 6.54
C ASN A 356 9.37 -7.56 5.62
N ARG A 357 9.07 -8.10 4.44
CA ARG A 357 10.11 -8.44 3.45
C ARG A 357 10.92 -7.19 3.08
N LYS A 358 12.20 -7.40 2.79
CA LYS A 358 13.06 -6.35 2.25
C LYS A 358 12.71 -6.14 0.76
N LYS A 359 12.96 -4.93 0.26
CA LYS A 359 12.81 -4.56 -1.16
C LYS A 359 11.42 -4.87 -1.74
N GLN A 360 10.39 -4.45 -1.02
CA GLN A 360 9.01 -4.48 -1.50
C GLN A 360 8.71 -3.16 -2.24
N ASN A 361 7.94 -3.22 -3.31
CA ASN A 361 7.32 -2.03 -3.90
C ASN A 361 5.87 -1.88 -3.46
N ARG A 362 5.69 -0.96 -2.51
CA ARG A 362 4.39 -0.66 -1.92
C ARG A 362 3.39 -0.17 -2.97
N SER A 363 3.78 0.70 -3.90
CA SER A 363 2.89 1.23 -4.94
C SER A 363 2.35 0.14 -5.87
N LEU A 364 3.17 -0.85 -6.21
CA LEU A 364 2.72 -2.00 -7.00
C LEU A 364 1.82 -2.93 -6.19
N GLN A 365 2.13 -3.17 -4.92
CA GLN A 365 1.25 -3.95 -4.02
C GLN A 365 -0.12 -3.27 -3.84
N GLU A 366 -0.23 -1.95 -3.92
CA GLU A 366 -1.54 -1.26 -3.87
C GLU A 366 -2.48 -1.65 -5.00
N LYS A 367 -1.94 -2.03 -6.17
CA LYS A 367 -2.72 -2.50 -7.33
C LYS A 367 -3.27 -3.92 -7.15
N SER A 368 -2.75 -4.69 -6.19
CA SER A 368 -3.14 -6.08 -5.89
C SER A 368 -2.86 -6.42 -4.41
N ARG A 369 -3.54 -5.74 -3.47
CA ARG A 369 -3.30 -5.93 -2.02
C ARG A 369 -3.73 -7.31 -1.56
N LYS A 370 -2.97 -7.90 -0.65
CA LYS A 370 -3.26 -9.21 -0.03
C LYS A 370 -3.70 -9.03 1.43
N LEU A 371 -4.43 -10.02 1.92
CA LEU A 371 -4.84 -10.10 3.32
C LEU A 371 -3.92 -11.08 4.06
N ILE A 372 -3.53 -10.76 5.29
CA ILE A 372 -2.70 -11.62 6.13
C ILE A 372 -3.45 -11.84 7.44
N LEU A 373 -3.79 -13.09 7.75
CA LEU A 373 -4.44 -13.49 8.99
C LEU A 373 -3.37 -13.95 9.98
N ALA A 374 -3.29 -13.28 11.13
CA ALA A 374 -2.20 -13.47 12.08
C ALA A 374 -2.66 -13.40 13.53
N ARG A 375 -1.81 -13.87 14.43
CA ARG A 375 -1.93 -13.67 15.87
C ARG A 375 -0.96 -12.57 16.31
N LYS A 376 -1.43 -11.57 17.05
CA LYS A 376 -0.54 -10.55 17.63
C LYS A 376 0.14 -11.09 18.88
N GLU A 377 1.43 -11.36 18.78
CA GLU A 377 2.29 -11.72 19.90
C GLU A 377 2.92 -10.48 20.58
N GLY A 378 3.32 -10.61 21.85
CA GLY A 378 4.09 -9.59 22.56
C GLY A 378 3.24 -8.44 23.10
N GLN A 379 3.54 -7.20 22.72
CA GLN A 379 2.78 -6.00 23.13
C GLN A 379 1.63 -5.75 22.14
N ARG A 380 0.40 -5.55 22.65
CA ARG A 380 -0.81 -5.26 21.86
C ARG A 380 -1.35 -3.84 22.04
N ILE A 381 -1.13 -3.26 23.21
CA ILE A 381 -1.60 -1.92 23.60
C ILE A 381 -0.39 -1.03 23.88
N TYR A 382 -0.39 0.16 23.31
CA TYR A 382 0.73 1.11 23.28
C TYR A 382 0.28 2.46 23.84
N LYS A 383 1.19 3.22 24.46
CA LYS A 383 0.89 4.60 24.87
C LYS A 383 0.65 5.46 23.63
N GLY A 384 -0.30 6.39 23.71
CA GLY A 384 -0.57 7.37 22.65
C GLY A 384 0.69 8.12 22.20
N ALA A 385 0.80 8.40 20.90
CA ALA A 385 1.94 9.16 20.38
C ALA A 385 1.88 10.63 20.85
N PRO A 386 3.02 11.28 21.13
CA PRO A 386 3.05 12.67 21.61
C PRO A 386 2.38 13.70 20.68
N VAL A 387 2.34 13.40 19.38
CA VAL A 387 1.76 14.27 18.35
C VAL A 387 0.25 14.08 18.17
N CYS A 388 -0.38 13.22 18.96
CA CYS A 388 -1.82 12.95 18.93
C CYS A 388 -2.51 13.53 20.14
N GLN A 389 -3.75 13.96 19.93
CA GLN A 389 -4.58 14.55 20.97
C GLN A 389 -5.06 13.47 21.94
N ASP A 390 -4.81 13.69 23.23
CA ASP A 390 -5.32 12.86 24.32
C ASP A 390 -6.74 13.25 24.76
N PHE A 391 -7.26 14.38 24.24
CA PHE A 391 -8.57 14.93 24.59
C PHE A 391 -8.76 15.16 26.10
N SER A 392 -7.67 15.54 26.79
CA SER A 392 -7.64 15.70 28.26
C SER A 392 -7.87 14.41 29.05
N GLU A 393 -7.71 13.25 28.43
CA GLU A 393 -7.77 11.95 29.09
C GLU A 393 -6.42 11.58 29.72
N ALA A 394 -6.43 11.20 31.00
CA ALA A 394 -5.20 10.95 31.76
C ALA A 394 -4.39 9.73 31.28
N HIS A 395 -5.04 8.76 30.64
CA HIS A 395 -4.44 7.49 30.25
C HIS A 395 -4.76 7.17 28.78
N PHE A 396 -4.13 7.90 27.86
CA PHE A 396 -4.28 7.71 26.42
C PHE A 396 -3.39 6.57 25.88
N TYR A 397 -4.05 5.56 25.32
CA TYR A 397 -3.43 4.40 24.69
C TYR A 397 -4.08 4.10 23.33
N TYR A 398 -3.38 3.32 22.50
CA TYR A 398 -3.93 2.78 21.28
C TYR A 398 -3.61 1.30 21.12
N SER A 399 -4.36 0.62 20.26
CA SER A 399 -4.11 -0.77 19.88
C SER A 399 -3.88 -0.89 18.38
N SER A 400 -3.07 -1.88 17.99
CA SER A 400 -2.85 -2.25 16.59
C SER A 400 -3.56 -3.59 16.33
N LEU A 401 -4.86 -3.50 16.05
CA LEU A 401 -5.76 -4.64 15.76
C LEU A 401 -5.70 -5.06 14.28
N LEU A 402 -5.51 -4.06 13.43
CA LEU A 402 -5.22 -4.19 12.02
C LEU A 402 -3.93 -3.40 11.74
N MET A 403 -3.06 -3.93 10.90
CA MET A 403 -1.98 -3.13 10.33
C MET A 403 -2.34 -2.73 8.92
N ASN A 404 -2.09 -1.46 8.61
CA ASN A 404 -2.43 -0.78 7.36
C ASN A 404 -3.94 -0.48 7.26
N CYS A 405 -4.35 0.22 6.21
CA CYS A 405 -5.73 0.68 6.04
C CYS A 405 -6.29 0.26 4.67
N PRO A 406 -7.56 -0.16 4.56
CA PRO A 406 -8.18 -0.49 3.28
C PRO A 406 -8.30 0.72 2.33
N PHE A 407 -8.26 1.95 2.85
CA PHE A 407 -8.28 3.16 2.03
C PHE A 407 -6.90 3.51 1.46
N HIS A 408 -6.92 4.40 0.46
CA HIS A 408 -5.75 4.83 -0.32
C HIS A 408 -5.52 6.33 -0.20
N CYS A 409 -5.57 6.88 1.02
CA CYS A 409 -5.37 8.31 1.19
C CYS A 409 -3.92 8.70 0.84
N ALA A 410 -3.75 9.64 -0.09
CA ALA A 410 -2.47 10.00 -0.68
C ALA A 410 -1.47 10.56 0.35
N TYR A 411 -1.99 11.26 1.38
CA TYR A 411 -1.25 11.83 2.50
C TYR A 411 -1.06 10.86 3.70
N CYS A 412 -1.57 9.62 3.64
CA CYS A 412 -1.60 8.75 4.83
C CYS A 412 -0.19 8.38 5.32
N TYR A 413 0.12 8.67 6.59
CA TYR A 413 1.41 8.34 7.20
C TYR A 413 1.70 6.83 7.23
N LEU A 414 0.68 5.96 7.20
CA LEU A 414 0.84 4.51 7.13
C LEU A 414 1.60 4.06 5.88
N ARG A 415 1.56 4.87 4.81
CA ARG A 415 2.33 4.63 3.57
C ARG A 415 3.83 4.74 3.79
N GLY A 416 4.26 5.52 4.79
CA GLY A 416 5.67 5.65 5.20
C GLY A 416 6.05 4.81 6.42
N MET A 417 5.06 4.40 7.23
CA MET A 417 5.26 3.57 8.42
C MET A 417 5.50 2.11 8.07
N TYR A 418 4.75 1.56 7.11
CA TYR A 418 4.81 0.13 6.77
C TYR A 418 5.49 -0.12 5.43
N PRO A 419 6.37 -1.12 5.34
CA PRO A 419 7.08 -1.44 4.09
C PRO A 419 6.20 -2.16 3.05
N SER A 420 4.98 -2.59 3.43
CA SER A 420 4.04 -3.31 2.58
C SER A 420 2.71 -2.57 2.46
N ALA A 421 2.02 -2.75 1.33
CA ALA A 421 0.63 -2.31 1.13
C ALA A 421 -0.41 -3.35 1.56
N ASN A 422 0.01 -4.56 1.93
CA ASN A 422 -0.89 -5.62 2.39
C ASN A 422 -1.51 -5.26 3.75
N LEU A 423 -2.58 -5.95 4.12
CA LEU A 423 -3.31 -5.76 5.38
C LEU A 423 -3.05 -6.94 6.31
N VAL A 424 -2.76 -6.67 7.58
CA VAL A 424 -2.61 -7.73 8.61
C VAL A 424 -3.76 -7.64 9.59
N LEU A 425 -4.55 -8.70 9.69
CA LEU A 425 -5.67 -8.83 10.61
C LEU A 425 -5.23 -9.69 11.79
N PHE A 426 -5.25 -9.10 12.99
CA PHE A 426 -5.02 -9.85 14.21
C PHE A 426 -6.34 -10.40 14.75
N LEU A 427 -6.43 -11.72 14.88
CA LEU A 427 -7.69 -12.41 15.20
C LEU A 427 -7.85 -12.73 16.71
N ASN A 428 -6.79 -12.58 17.50
CA ASN A 428 -6.75 -12.94 18.92
C ASN A 428 -7.27 -11.86 19.87
N LEU A 429 -8.50 -11.36 19.66
CA LEU A 429 -9.09 -10.26 20.46
C LEU A 429 -9.18 -10.53 21.96
N ASN A 430 -9.36 -11.79 22.38
CA ASN A 430 -9.38 -12.15 23.80
C ASN A 430 -8.06 -11.79 24.51
N ASP A 431 -6.93 -11.84 23.80
CA ASP A 431 -5.64 -11.42 24.35
C ASP A 431 -5.60 -9.89 24.53
N TYR A 432 -6.20 -9.13 23.62
CA TYR A 432 -6.32 -7.67 23.75
C TYR A 432 -7.22 -7.28 24.92
N PHE A 433 -8.34 -7.98 25.11
CA PHE A 433 -9.24 -7.75 26.26
C PHE A 433 -8.55 -8.06 27.58
N THR A 434 -7.75 -9.13 27.64
CA THR A 434 -6.96 -9.47 28.82
C THR A 434 -5.95 -8.38 29.16
N ASP A 435 -5.19 -7.88 28.18
CA ASP A 435 -4.25 -6.77 28.37
C ASP A 435 -4.96 -5.49 28.81
N CYS A 436 -6.13 -5.20 28.22
CA CYS A 436 -6.92 -4.03 28.56
C CYS A 436 -7.37 -4.06 30.03
N ARG A 437 -7.82 -5.22 30.53
CA ARG A 437 -8.16 -5.40 31.95
C ARG A 437 -6.96 -5.21 32.87
N ALA A 438 -5.79 -5.71 32.47
CA ALA A 438 -4.56 -5.51 33.23
C ALA A 438 -4.20 -4.02 33.34
N LEU A 439 -4.25 -3.29 32.22
CA LEU A 439 -4.01 -1.85 32.20
C LEU A 439 -5.06 -1.06 32.99
N LEU A 440 -6.34 -1.41 32.88
CA LEU A 440 -7.42 -0.80 33.67
C LEU A 440 -7.21 -1.01 35.18
N SER A 441 -6.75 -2.20 35.57
CA SER A 441 -6.44 -2.51 36.98
C SER A 441 -5.25 -1.69 37.50
N GLU A 442 -4.26 -1.43 36.64
CA GLU A 442 -3.08 -0.62 36.98
C GLU A 442 -3.39 0.89 37.03
N LYS A 443 -4.12 1.41 36.03
CA LYS A 443 -4.33 2.85 35.83
C LYS A 443 -5.63 3.39 36.43
N GLY A 444 -6.59 2.52 36.70
CA GLY A 444 -7.90 2.89 37.22
C GLY A 444 -8.88 3.42 36.17
N SER A 445 -8.42 3.95 35.04
CA SER A 445 -9.22 4.30 33.85
C SER A 445 -8.37 4.17 32.59
N LEU A 446 -9.00 4.00 31.44
CA LEU A 446 -8.29 3.90 30.15
C LEU A 446 -9.07 4.59 29.04
N TYR A 447 -8.38 5.43 28.28
CA TYR A 447 -8.85 5.93 26.98
C TYR A 447 -8.09 5.20 25.88
N LEU A 448 -8.81 4.38 25.10
CA LEU A 448 -8.23 3.46 24.12
C LEU A 448 -8.72 3.76 22.70
N CYS A 449 -7.83 4.23 21.83
CA CYS A 449 -8.09 4.30 20.40
C CYS A 449 -7.84 2.93 19.75
N ILE A 450 -8.88 2.33 19.17
CA ILE A 450 -8.77 0.98 18.59
C ILE A 450 -8.51 0.98 17.07
N SER A 451 -8.75 2.09 16.39
CA SER A 451 -8.50 2.25 14.94
C SER A 451 -7.35 3.21 14.62
N TYR A 452 -6.31 3.23 15.46
CA TYR A 452 -5.22 4.19 15.31
C TYR A 452 -4.43 4.01 14.00
N ASP A 453 -4.07 2.77 13.67
CA ASP A 453 -3.29 2.44 12.46
C ASP A 453 -4.15 1.85 11.32
N THR A 454 -5.46 2.15 11.28
CA THR A 454 -6.39 1.54 10.33
C THR A 454 -7.78 2.20 10.27
N ASP A 455 -8.69 1.68 9.46
CA ASP A 455 -10.12 1.96 9.54
C ASP A 455 -10.90 0.67 9.85
N LEU A 456 -11.38 0.53 11.08
CA LEU A 456 -12.08 -0.69 11.52
C LEU A 456 -13.50 -0.80 10.99
N ILE A 457 -14.21 0.33 10.81
CA ILE A 457 -15.58 0.30 10.29
C ILE A 457 -15.57 -0.20 8.85
N ALA A 458 -14.57 0.17 8.06
CA ALA A 458 -14.37 -0.35 6.72
C ALA A 458 -14.09 -1.87 6.68
N MET A 459 -13.53 -2.43 7.74
CA MET A 459 -13.17 -3.85 7.85
C MET A 459 -14.17 -4.69 8.67
N GLU A 460 -15.23 -4.10 9.20
CA GLU A 460 -16.14 -4.74 10.15
C GLU A 460 -16.85 -5.98 9.56
N GLU A 461 -17.18 -5.95 8.26
CA GLU A 461 -17.80 -7.09 7.56
C GLU A 461 -16.84 -8.28 7.38
N VAL A 462 -15.53 -8.01 7.39
CA VAL A 462 -14.50 -9.04 7.28
C VAL A 462 -14.28 -9.67 8.65
N TYR A 463 -14.10 -8.85 9.68
CA TYR A 463 -13.98 -9.31 11.06
C TYR A 463 -14.62 -8.27 12.01
N PRO A 464 -15.54 -8.66 12.90
CA PRO A 464 -16.38 -7.74 13.66
C PRO A 464 -15.63 -7.18 14.88
N TYR A 465 -14.67 -6.29 14.63
CA TYR A 465 -13.85 -5.68 15.66
C TYR A 465 -14.69 -4.79 16.57
N VAL A 466 -15.43 -3.84 16.00
CA VAL A 466 -16.17 -2.82 16.77
C VAL A 466 -17.30 -3.46 17.58
N GLU A 467 -18.05 -4.38 16.99
CA GLU A 467 -19.09 -5.17 17.69
C GLU A 467 -18.53 -5.87 18.93
N ARG A 468 -17.37 -6.53 18.82
CA ARG A 468 -16.76 -7.22 19.98
C ARG A 468 -16.29 -6.26 21.06
N PHE A 469 -15.80 -5.07 20.69
CA PHE A 469 -15.46 -4.05 21.67
C PHE A 469 -16.70 -3.42 22.32
N LEU A 470 -17.83 -3.33 21.62
CA LEU A 470 -19.11 -2.93 22.22
C LEU A 470 -19.54 -3.92 23.31
N SER A 471 -19.47 -5.23 23.04
CA SER A 471 -19.74 -6.25 24.06
C SER A 471 -18.77 -6.16 25.23
N PHE A 472 -17.47 -5.94 24.97
CA PHE A 472 -16.47 -5.80 26.02
C PHE A 472 -16.70 -4.58 26.93
N LEU A 473 -17.20 -3.47 26.37
CA LEU A 473 -17.54 -2.27 27.14
C LEU A 473 -18.71 -2.46 28.12
N GLU A 474 -19.55 -3.49 27.94
CA GLU A 474 -20.60 -3.82 28.91
C GLU A 474 -20.00 -4.20 30.27
N GLU A 475 -18.87 -4.91 30.24
CA GLU A 475 -18.13 -5.41 31.40
C GLU A 475 -17.22 -4.33 32.02
N GLU A 476 -16.64 -3.45 31.20
CA GLU A 476 -15.59 -2.51 31.62
C GLU A 476 -16.07 -1.05 31.73
N LYS A 477 -16.64 -0.68 32.88
CA LYS A 477 -17.26 0.65 33.09
C LYS A 477 -16.30 1.84 33.10
N LYS A 478 -14.99 1.62 33.26
CA LYS A 478 -13.95 2.68 33.30
C LYS A 478 -13.12 2.78 32.02
N LEU A 479 -13.55 2.06 30.98
CA LEU A 479 -12.95 2.08 29.66
C LEU A 479 -13.73 3.03 28.75
N LEU A 480 -13.00 3.94 28.10
CA LEU A 480 -13.51 4.81 27.03
C LEU A 480 -12.80 4.41 25.73
N ILE A 481 -13.56 4.13 24.67
CA ILE A 481 -13.01 3.71 23.38
C ILE A 481 -13.27 4.79 22.33
N GLU A 482 -12.26 5.09 21.51
CA GLU A 482 -12.42 5.82 20.25
C GLU A 482 -12.26 4.87 19.06
N VAL A 483 -13.23 4.96 18.13
CA VAL A 483 -13.13 4.43 16.77
C VAL A 483 -13.16 5.60 15.79
N ARG A 484 -12.01 5.93 15.21
CA ARG A 484 -11.87 6.90 14.14
C ARG A 484 -12.09 6.26 12.77
N THR A 485 -12.81 6.95 11.88
CA THR A 485 -13.14 6.43 10.55
C THR A 485 -13.27 7.51 9.47
N LYS A 486 -13.05 7.10 8.20
CA LYS A 486 -13.47 7.78 6.96
C LYS A 486 -14.52 6.98 6.17
N ALA A 487 -14.99 5.87 6.72
CA ALA A 487 -16.12 5.14 6.16
C ALA A 487 -17.42 5.96 6.29
N GLY A 488 -18.41 5.62 5.49
CA GLY A 488 -19.67 6.35 5.42
C GLY A 488 -20.86 5.43 5.16
N GLY A 489 -22.03 6.06 4.98
CA GLY A 489 -23.30 5.37 4.81
C GLY A 489 -23.87 4.82 6.11
N GLU A 490 -24.97 4.08 6.00
CA GLU A 490 -25.75 3.63 7.16
C GLU A 490 -25.52 2.16 7.51
N GLY A 491 -24.81 1.41 6.66
CA GLY A 491 -24.75 -0.05 6.73
C GLY A 491 -24.22 -0.59 8.06
N PHE A 492 -23.16 0.03 8.59
CA PHE A 492 -22.61 -0.34 9.90
C PHE A 492 -23.62 -0.08 11.03
N PHE A 493 -24.13 1.14 11.15
CA PHE A 493 -25.01 1.50 12.26
C PHE A 493 -26.38 0.81 12.22
N ARG A 494 -26.93 0.52 11.03
CA ARG A 494 -28.14 -0.32 10.90
C ARG A 494 -27.93 -1.73 11.45
N ARG A 495 -26.72 -2.29 11.34
CA ARG A 495 -26.41 -3.59 11.98
C ARG A 495 -26.29 -3.43 13.48
N ILE A 496 -25.59 -2.40 13.96
CA ILE A 496 -25.43 -2.15 15.40
C ILE A 496 -26.79 -1.92 16.09
N GLU A 497 -27.76 -1.30 15.42
CA GLU A 497 -29.14 -1.14 15.92
C GLU A 497 -29.76 -2.49 16.36
N THR A 498 -29.43 -3.58 15.66
CA THR A 498 -29.95 -4.93 15.97
C THR A 498 -29.35 -5.54 17.23
N LEU A 499 -28.23 -5.02 17.73
CA LEU A 499 -27.49 -5.58 18.86
C LEU A 499 -28.01 -5.13 20.24
N SER A 500 -28.99 -4.21 20.29
CA SER A 500 -29.56 -3.70 21.56
C SER A 500 -28.51 -3.17 22.56
N VAL A 501 -27.55 -2.38 22.07
CA VAL A 501 -26.43 -1.86 22.86
C VAL A 501 -26.91 -0.96 24.03
N PRO A 502 -26.47 -1.21 25.28
CA PRO A 502 -26.84 -0.39 26.42
C PRO A 502 -26.42 1.08 26.30
N GLU A 503 -27.25 1.97 26.82
CA GLU A 503 -27.08 3.43 26.73
C GLU A 503 -25.81 3.94 27.45
N ASP A 504 -25.36 3.25 28.50
CA ASP A 504 -24.07 3.55 29.14
C ASP A 504 -22.87 3.15 28.27
N VAL A 505 -22.97 2.05 27.51
CA VAL A 505 -21.94 1.60 26.55
C VAL A 505 -21.85 2.58 25.37
N LYS A 506 -22.99 3.01 24.84
CA LYS A 506 -23.05 4.01 23.76
C LYS A 506 -22.33 5.32 24.14
N ARG A 507 -22.41 5.73 25.41
CA ARG A 507 -21.65 6.88 25.94
C ARG A 507 -20.15 6.65 26.15
N ARG A 508 -19.69 5.39 26.18
CA ARG A 508 -18.27 5.02 26.31
C ARG A 508 -17.63 4.57 25.00
N MET A 509 -18.40 4.56 23.91
CA MET A 509 -17.92 4.37 22.54
C MET A 509 -18.02 5.70 21.80
N ILE A 510 -16.87 6.31 21.48
CA ILE A 510 -16.76 7.52 20.68
C ILE A 510 -16.51 7.11 19.22
N PHE A 511 -17.43 7.48 18.34
CA PHE A 511 -17.21 7.41 16.89
C PHE A 511 -16.67 8.75 16.41
N ALA A 512 -15.41 8.76 16.00
CA ALA A 512 -14.71 9.93 15.48
C ALA A 512 -14.71 9.90 13.94
N PHE A 513 -15.32 10.88 13.29
CA PHE A 513 -15.41 10.93 11.83
C PHE A 513 -14.44 11.96 11.27
N THR A 514 -13.47 11.52 10.47
CA THR A 514 -12.64 12.46 9.70
C THR A 514 -13.44 13.01 8.53
N LEU A 515 -13.70 14.31 8.54
CA LEU A 515 -14.41 15.03 7.48
C LEU A 515 -13.42 15.94 6.75
N SER A 516 -13.48 15.90 5.42
CA SER A 516 -12.63 16.71 4.53
C SER A 516 -13.52 17.38 3.47
N PRO A 517 -13.10 18.54 2.91
CA PRO A 517 -13.77 19.13 1.75
C PRO A 517 -13.91 18.12 0.60
N PRO A 518 -15.00 18.17 -0.19
CA PRO A 518 -15.21 17.26 -1.32
C PRO A 518 -14.01 17.17 -2.28
N GLU A 519 -13.38 18.32 -2.56
CA GLU A 519 -12.20 18.45 -3.41
C GLU A 519 -11.03 17.59 -2.88
N ILE A 520 -10.72 17.70 -1.59
CA ILE A 520 -9.69 16.88 -0.94
C ILE A 520 -10.07 15.39 -0.93
N VAL A 521 -11.35 15.06 -0.76
CA VAL A 521 -11.79 13.66 -0.75
C VAL A 521 -11.58 13.01 -2.12
N GLU A 522 -11.93 13.72 -3.19
CA GLU A 522 -11.80 13.26 -4.57
C GLU A 522 -10.34 13.11 -4.98
N GLU A 523 -9.50 14.10 -4.67
CA GLU A 523 -8.09 14.12 -5.05
C GLU A 523 -7.22 13.17 -4.22
N ALA A 524 -7.49 13.07 -2.91
CA ALA A 524 -6.52 12.55 -1.96
C ALA A 524 -7.03 11.43 -1.05
N GLU A 525 -8.33 11.07 -1.06
CA GLU A 525 -8.89 10.07 -0.13
C GLU A 525 -9.55 8.88 -0.85
N GLN A 526 -8.92 8.41 -1.92
CA GLN A 526 -9.41 7.31 -2.74
C GLN A 526 -9.79 6.06 -1.92
N GLY A 527 -10.94 5.47 -2.27
CA GLY A 527 -11.50 4.28 -1.62
C GLY A 527 -12.27 4.56 -0.33
N SER A 528 -12.18 5.76 0.26
CA SER A 528 -13.00 6.17 1.39
C SER A 528 -14.38 6.68 0.95
N ALA A 529 -15.28 6.94 1.91
CA ALA A 529 -16.58 7.52 1.59
C ALA A 529 -16.45 9.01 1.25
N GLY A 530 -17.26 9.50 0.31
CA GLY A 530 -17.44 10.94 0.06
C GLY A 530 -17.97 11.68 1.30
N LEU A 531 -17.81 13.01 1.35
CA LEU A 531 -18.27 13.83 2.48
C LEU A 531 -19.71 13.56 2.89
N MET A 532 -20.64 13.54 1.93
CA MET A 532 -22.06 13.28 2.23
C MET A 532 -22.28 11.88 2.82
N GLY A 533 -21.53 10.87 2.36
CA GLY A 533 -21.56 9.54 2.94
C GLY A 533 -21.13 9.53 4.40
N ARG A 534 -20.10 10.31 4.75
CA ARG A 534 -19.64 10.46 6.15
C ARG A 534 -20.64 11.25 7.00
N ILE A 535 -21.25 12.30 6.46
CA ILE A 535 -22.32 13.05 7.14
C ILE A 535 -23.52 12.14 7.45
N VAL A 536 -23.92 11.27 6.52
CA VAL A 536 -24.98 10.28 6.76
C VAL A 536 -24.60 9.35 7.92
N ALA A 537 -23.36 8.86 7.94
CA ALA A 537 -22.88 7.99 9.03
C ALA A 537 -22.84 8.73 10.38
N VAL A 538 -22.41 10.00 10.40
CA VAL A 538 -22.46 10.87 11.59
C VAL A 538 -23.88 10.99 12.12
N LYS A 539 -24.83 11.36 11.25
CA LYS A 539 -26.24 11.52 11.64
C LYS A 539 -26.79 10.23 12.21
N ARG A 540 -26.46 9.10 11.59
CA ARG A 540 -26.91 7.81 12.07
C ARG A 540 -26.30 7.42 13.42
N ALA A 541 -25.00 7.68 13.63
CA ALA A 541 -24.36 7.46 14.93
C ALA A 541 -25.01 8.30 16.05
N ILE A 542 -25.37 9.55 15.75
CA ILE A 542 -26.09 10.44 16.68
C ILE A 542 -27.50 9.90 16.96
N GLU A 543 -28.25 9.48 15.94
CA GLU A 543 -29.59 8.88 16.09
C GLU A 543 -29.57 7.63 16.96
N GLU A 544 -28.54 6.79 16.80
CA GLU A 544 -28.32 5.62 17.65
C GLU A 544 -27.90 5.97 19.08
N GLY A 545 -27.59 7.23 19.39
CA GLY A 545 -27.24 7.67 20.74
C GLY A 545 -25.74 7.54 21.10
N PHE A 546 -24.88 7.29 20.12
CA PHE A 546 -23.43 7.26 20.37
C PHE A 546 -22.84 8.65 20.52
N ARG A 547 -21.70 8.74 21.22
CA ARG A 547 -20.88 9.96 21.20
C ARG A 547 -20.21 10.09 19.83
N VAL A 548 -20.36 11.26 19.22
CA VAL A 548 -19.78 11.56 17.91
C VAL A 548 -18.78 12.70 18.01
N ARG A 549 -17.55 12.45 17.53
CA ARG A 549 -16.50 13.45 17.38
C ARG A 549 -16.35 13.80 15.91
N LEU A 550 -16.26 15.09 15.58
CA LEU A 550 -15.91 15.53 14.23
C LEU A 550 -14.43 15.83 14.16
N CYS A 551 -13.72 15.21 13.22
CA CYS A 551 -12.29 15.39 13.06
C CYS A 551 -12.01 16.16 11.76
N PHE A 552 -11.60 17.42 11.90
CA PHE A 552 -10.97 18.21 10.83
C PHE A 552 -9.45 18.15 10.98
N ASP A 553 -8.96 16.92 11.12
CA ASP A 553 -7.57 16.57 11.39
C ASP A 553 -7.21 15.30 10.60
N PRO A 554 -6.39 15.40 9.53
CA PRO A 554 -5.64 16.59 9.12
C PRO A 554 -6.44 17.54 8.21
N MET A 555 -6.19 18.84 8.35
CA MET A 555 -6.42 19.86 7.33
C MET A 555 -5.33 19.71 6.26
N ILE A 556 -5.73 19.60 5.00
CA ILE A 556 -4.86 19.40 3.84
C ILE A 556 -4.86 20.68 3.01
N TYR A 557 -3.69 21.14 2.62
CA TYR A 557 -3.54 22.31 1.76
C TYR A 557 -4.10 22.05 0.36
N HIS A 558 -4.76 23.07 -0.17
CA HIS A 558 -5.20 23.20 -1.55
C HIS A 558 -5.01 24.68 -1.94
N ALA A 559 -4.80 25.00 -3.21
CA ALA A 559 -4.57 26.40 -3.61
C ALA A 559 -5.75 27.32 -3.26
N ASP A 560 -6.99 26.81 -3.39
CA ASP A 560 -8.25 27.47 -2.97
C ASP A 560 -8.70 27.07 -1.53
N TRP A 561 -7.79 26.65 -0.64
CA TRP A 561 -8.15 26.05 0.65
C TRP A 561 -9.17 26.91 1.44
N LYS A 562 -9.03 28.24 1.43
CA LYS A 562 -9.88 29.14 2.21
C LYS A 562 -11.35 29.05 1.80
N ASN A 563 -11.63 29.00 0.49
CA ASN A 563 -12.99 28.91 -0.01
C ASN A 563 -13.55 27.49 0.09
N ILE A 564 -12.76 26.45 -0.21
CA ILE A 564 -13.24 25.07 -0.10
C ILE A 564 -13.60 24.73 1.35
N TYR A 565 -12.75 25.12 2.32
CA TYR A 565 -13.01 24.89 3.74
C TYR A 565 -14.18 25.73 4.27
N ARG A 566 -14.39 26.95 3.74
CA ARG A 566 -15.59 27.75 4.04
C ARG A 566 -16.87 27.01 3.64
N ARG A 567 -16.99 26.62 2.37
CA ARG A 567 -18.17 25.91 1.84
C ARG A 567 -18.38 24.58 2.56
N PHE A 568 -17.29 23.87 2.85
CA PHE A 568 -17.28 22.63 3.59
C PHE A 568 -17.85 22.77 5.00
N LEU A 569 -17.38 23.73 5.79
CA LEU A 569 -17.88 23.93 7.16
C LEU A 569 -19.34 24.41 7.16
N ASP A 570 -19.71 25.30 6.24
CA ASP A 570 -21.10 25.76 6.08
C ASP A 570 -22.04 24.57 5.82
N LEU A 571 -21.62 23.61 4.98
CA LEU A 571 -22.35 22.37 4.74
C LEU A 571 -22.40 21.47 5.99
N VAL A 572 -21.26 21.22 6.63
CA VAL A 572 -21.18 20.35 7.81
C VAL A 572 -22.10 20.82 8.93
N PHE A 573 -22.06 22.11 9.29
CA PHE A 573 -22.89 22.66 10.37
C PHE A 573 -24.36 22.87 9.96
N ARG A 574 -24.66 22.93 8.66
CA ARG A 574 -26.05 22.89 8.18
C ARG A 574 -26.67 21.51 8.34
N GLU A 575 -25.91 20.45 8.07
CA GLU A 575 -26.43 19.08 8.05
C GLU A 575 -26.36 18.37 9.40
N ILE A 576 -25.40 18.73 10.25
CA ILE A 576 -25.13 18.07 11.54
C ILE A 576 -25.51 19.02 12.68
N PRO A 577 -26.43 18.61 13.58
CA PRO A 577 -26.82 19.40 14.74
C PRO A 577 -25.65 19.54 15.72
N SER A 578 -25.08 20.74 15.84
CA SER A 578 -23.86 21.00 16.62
C SER A 578 -24.03 20.71 18.11
N GLU A 579 -25.23 20.85 18.65
CA GLU A 579 -25.55 20.55 20.04
C GLU A 579 -25.45 19.06 20.39
N LYS A 580 -25.52 18.17 19.38
CA LYS A 580 -25.44 16.71 19.55
C LYS A 580 -24.03 16.15 19.31
N VAL A 581 -23.14 16.94 18.72
CA VAL A 581 -21.72 16.57 18.55
C VAL A 581 -21.04 16.59 19.90
N TYR A 582 -20.24 15.57 20.25
CA TYR A 582 -19.54 15.42 21.53
C TYR A 582 -18.36 16.40 21.67
N ASP A 583 -17.52 16.51 20.65
CA ASP A 583 -16.39 17.43 20.56
C ASP A 583 -15.83 17.45 19.12
N ILE A 584 -14.86 18.34 18.88
CA ILE A 584 -14.24 18.55 17.58
C ILE A 584 -12.71 18.52 17.73
N SER A 585 -12.02 17.84 16.81
CA SER A 585 -10.56 17.97 16.66
C SER A 585 -10.20 18.81 15.43
N VAL A 586 -9.24 19.71 15.60
CA VAL A 586 -8.65 20.54 14.53
C VAL A 586 -7.14 20.34 14.54
N GLY A 587 -6.58 20.05 13.37
CA GLY A 587 -5.14 19.96 13.18
C GLY A 587 -4.79 19.89 11.71
N SER A 588 -3.67 20.49 11.32
CA SER A 588 -3.12 20.37 9.98
C SER A 588 -2.25 19.12 9.81
N PHE A 589 -1.94 18.78 8.55
CA PHE A 589 -1.08 17.65 8.23
C PHE A 589 0.28 17.72 8.94
N ARG A 590 0.63 16.62 9.62
CA ARG A 590 1.91 16.41 10.29
C ARG A 590 2.40 14.98 10.08
N ILE A 591 3.70 14.80 9.92
CA ILE A 591 4.30 13.48 9.70
C ILE A 591 5.74 13.43 10.19
N SER A 592 6.22 12.28 10.67
CA SER A 592 7.63 12.13 11.04
C SER A 592 8.54 12.20 9.81
N GLU A 593 9.78 12.66 10.02
CA GLU A 593 10.80 12.73 8.98
C GLU A 593 11.04 11.37 8.30
N SER A 594 11.10 10.29 9.08
CA SER A 594 11.34 8.95 8.56
C SER A 594 10.18 8.45 7.70
N TYR A 595 8.93 8.75 8.07
CA TYR A 595 7.76 8.32 7.30
C TYR A 595 7.63 9.12 6.01
N LEU A 596 7.83 10.44 6.02
CA LEU A 596 7.77 11.22 4.79
C LEU A 596 8.83 10.77 3.77
N LYS A 597 10.08 10.54 4.21
CA LYS A 597 11.15 10.01 3.34
C LYS A 597 10.81 8.65 2.74
N ALA A 598 10.14 7.79 3.50
CA ALA A 598 9.66 6.51 2.98
C ALA A 598 8.51 6.70 1.98
N MET A 599 7.60 7.65 2.23
CA MET A 599 6.50 7.99 1.32
C MET A 599 6.99 8.59 0.01
N GLU A 600 8.00 9.45 0.01
CA GLU A 600 8.60 10.03 -1.21
C GLU A 600 9.05 8.94 -2.19
N ARG A 601 9.60 7.83 -1.67
CA ARG A 601 10.01 6.67 -2.49
C ARG A 601 8.83 5.81 -2.91
N ALA A 602 7.86 5.64 -2.00
CA ALA A 602 6.70 4.80 -2.26
C ALA A 602 5.72 5.46 -3.23
N CYS A 603 5.61 6.80 -3.22
CA CYS A 603 4.56 7.57 -3.88
C CYS A 603 5.15 8.80 -4.59
N PRO A 604 6.01 8.62 -5.60
CA PRO A 604 6.78 9.70 -6.22
C PRO A 604 5.92 10.76 -6.95
N ASP A 605 4.65 10.44 -7.23
CA ASP A 605 3.75 11.33 -7.98
C ASP A 605 2.73 12.05 -7.07
N SER A 606 2.84 11.92 -5.75
CA SER A 606 1.88 12.54 -4.83
C SER A 606 2.26 14.00 -4.50
N PRO A 607 1.37 14.99 -4.71
CA PRO A 607 1.66 16.37 -4.29
C PRO A 607 1.87 16.47 -2.77
N HIS A 608 1.24 15.59 -2.00
CA HIS A 608 1.36 15.58 -0.53
C HIS A 608 2.69 15.04 -0.02
N THR A 609 3.47 14.33 -0.84
CA THR A 609 4.82 13.87 -0.44
C THR A 609 5.89 14.91 -0.73
N PHE A 610 5.70 15.74 -1.76
CA PHE A 610 6.69 16.73 -2.19
C PHE A 610 6.36 18.17 -1.81
N PHE A 611 5.21 18.42 -1.19
CA PHE A 611 4.88 19.72 -0.64
C PHE A 611 6.07 20.29 0.18
N PRO A 612 6.37 21.59 0.07
CA PRO A 612 7.50 22.23 0.76
C PRO A 612 7.26 22.38 2.27
N TYR A 613 7.25 21.25 2.99
CA TYR A 613 7.10 21.22 4.45
C TYR A 613 8.35 21.75 5.17
N GLU A 614 8.13 22.25 6.38
CA GLU A 614 9.18 22.59 7.34
C GLU A 614 9.37 21.43 8.33
N ASN A 615 10.61 21.15 8.73
CA ASN A 615 10.91 20.13 9.74
C ASN A 615 11.25 20.81 11.06
N THR A 616 10.44 20.54 12.08
CA THR A 616 10.69 20.97 13.46
C THR A 616 10.78 19.74 14.34
N ASN A 617 11.92 19.55 15.03
CA ASN A 617 12.15 18.44 15.97
C ASN A 617 11.86 17.03 15.39
N GLY A 618 12.11 16.82 14.09
CA GLY A 618 11.90 15.52 13.44
C GLY A 618 10.49 15.30 12.88
N PHE A 619 9.63 16.32 12.92
CA PHE A 619 8.28 16.29 12.34
C PHE A 619 8.14 17.33 11.23
N TYR A 620 7.66 16.90 10.08
CA TYR A 620 7.27 17.76 8.98
C TYR A 620 5.85 18.29 9.17
N HIS A 621 5.68 19.57 8.91
CA HIS A 621 4.40 20.29 8.94
C HIS A 621 4.39 21.38 7.86
N TYR A 622 3.22 21.96 7.58
CA TYR A 622 3.12 23.12 6.68
C TYR A 622 3.96 24.29 7.22
N PRO A 623 4.52 25.16 6.34
CA PRO A 623 5.23 26.36 6.75
C PRO A 623 4.45 27.13 7.81
N LYS A 624 5.14 27.57 8.87
CA LYS A 624 4.48 28.08 10.08
C LYS A 624 3.40 29.14 9.81
N ALA A 625 3.69 30.12 8.96
CA ALA A 625 2.74 31.17 8.59
C ALA A 625 1.47 30.61 7.92
N LEU A 626 1.63 29.68 6.99
CA LEU A 626 0.52 29.02 6.30
C LEU A 626 -0.29 28.15 7.27
N LEU A 627 0.39 27.39 8.13
CA LEU A 627 -0.25 26.57 9.17
C LEU A 627 -1.11 27.40 10.12
N GLU A 628 -0.56 28.52 10.62
CA GLU A 628 -1.26 29.44 11.52
C GLU A 628 -2.49 30.07 10.86
N GLU A 629 -2.39 30.45 9.58
CA GLU A 629 -3.52 30.99 8.83
C GLU A 629 -4.61 29.94 8.61
N MET A 630 -4.24 28.75 8.15
CA MET A 630 -5.16 27.65 7.84
C MET A 630 -5.92 27.19 9.09
N GLU A 631 -5.20 26.84 10.16
CA GLU A 631 -5.81 26.39 11.41
C GLU A 631 -6.58 27.53 12.10
N GLY A 632 -6.08 28.77 12.04
CA GLY A 632 -6.74 29.95 12.60
C GLY A 632 -8.08 30.25 11.91
N PHE A 633 -8.12 30.18 10.58
CA PHE A 633 -9.33 30.30 9.79
C PHE A 633 -10.36 29.23 10.20
N LEU A 634 -9.96 27.95 10.21
CA LEU A 634 -10.87 26.86 10.54
C LEU A 634 -11.43 26.99 11.96
N LEU A 635 -10.57 27.30 12.93
CA LEU A 635 -10.99 27.53 14.32
C LEU A 635 -12.01 28.67 14.44
N SER A 636 -11.74 29.82 13.81
CA SER A 636 -12.64 30.97 13.88
C SER A 636 -14.04 30.64 13.38
N ARG A 637 -14.14 29.89 12.28
CA ARG A 637 -15.42 29.44 11.69
C ARG A 637 -16.14 28.43 12.57
N ILE A 638 -15.41 27.51 13.21
CA ILE A 638 -16.00 26.52 14.12
C ILE A 638 -16.52 27.20 15.40
N GLU A 639 -15.77 28.15 15.97
CA GLU A 639 -16.14 28.89 17.18
C GLU A 639 -17.43 29.71 17.00
N GLU A 640 -17.83 30.07 15.75
CA GLU A 640 -19.12 30.72 15.47
C GLU A 640 -20.33 29.81 15.77
N GLN A 641 -20.16 28.49 15.71
CA GLN A 641 -21.26 27.50 15.76
C GLN A 641 -21.07 26.42 16.84
N PHE A 642 -19.90 26.36 17.49
CA PHE A 642 -19.53 25.31 18.43
C PHE A 642 -18.73 25.86 19.63
N PRO A 643 -19.00 25.41 20.86
CA PRO A 643 -18.34 25.91 22.07
C PRO A 643 -16.83 25.61 22.09
N LYS A 644 -16.03 26.63 22.37
CA LYS A 644 -14.57 26.60 22.36
C LYS A 644 -13.97 25.54 23.27
N GLU A 645 -14.60 25.29 24.43
CA GLU A 645 -14.12 24.35 25.45
C GLU A 645 -14.17 22.88 24.99
N ARG A 646 -14.85 22.62 23.87
CA ARG A 646 -15.01 21.28 23.27
C ARG A 646 -14.27 21.16 21.93
N ILE A 647 -13.42 22.14 21.60
CA ILE A 647 -12.55 22.11 20.42
C ILE A 647 -11.13 21.80 20.86
N PHE A 648 -10.58 20.71 20.36
CA PHE A 648 -9.22 20.27 20.63
C PHE A 648 -8.33 20.59 19.44
N ARG A 649 -7.28 21.38 19.70
CA ARG A 649 -6.23 21.69 18.74
C ARG A 649 -4.89 21.24 19.30
N TRP A 650 -4.08 20.64 18.44
CA TRP A 650 -2.71 20.30 18.83
C TRP A 650 -1.89 21.59 18.99
N LYS A 651 -1.13 21.67 20.09
CA LYS A 651 -0.20 22.78 20.35
C LYS A 651 1.19 22.20 20.56
N ASP A 652 2.19 22.83 19.96
CA ASP A 652 3.61 22.66 20.31
C ASP A 652 3.82 23.21 21.73
N GLU A 653 3.66 22.38 22.76
CA GLU A 653 4.17 22.69 24.11
C GLU A 653 5.45 21.93 24.41
#